data_AF-A0A9P9MM29-F1
#
_entry.id   AF-A0A9P9MM29-F1
#
_cell.length_a   1.000
_cell.length_b   1.000
_cell.length_c   1.000
_cell.angle_alpha   90.00
_cell.angle_beta   90.00
_cell.angle_gamma   90.00
#
_symmetry.space_group_name_H-M   'P 1'
#
loop_
_entity.id
_entity.type
_entity.pdbx_description
1 polymer ?
#
loop_
_entity_poly.entity_id
_entity_poly.type
_entity_poly.pdbx_seq_one_letter_code
_entity_poly.pdbx_strand_id
1 'polypeptide(L)'
;MDPLSIAAAASSLVFSVVRNGRALATVFEKYQDSQQCIFMMQTECTVLAAALSQLQMIFSKVPDSAISRYPDFVMEALDLSLVGCTLTLSVLNKEIGNLVESIDDNAAKMTKGKRLKYLWKEESMNELLQQLRGQSSALSLLLKALDSSSIEQILTIVQSGQPTFQKVRNGAESIRRMNPQEHYAESVMDMTFDDTKTIYSLETSWPTDYDEPIDSISTKLEQSTLAAKPTSLTVGDALPDGWKTGYSAEYDQWYFINTATRISQWERPIGPATAPQNIIPPQPTQLPSRKPVLSPNTPITTPLTVQAMQPVQKSSRRAPEPSNNVDDNFDFAPWKINTNAKFEAALDNLRREASVPALAVGVVSVDSPPKIYVIGNRKQKCPSPVTRADCFTLANTNIITTTLLAILIDRGVFRWEESVVDLFPSLASRAHPFHHQTTLGMLAAHHSGLTSQIESVEDGDLFRYIRQVSAKKGRFAVAMSYLGRPPDTNPGTTYSWNWANPILIALALEERTSSSLQSLVKTLIFDPLEMYSAGFGRPDAEKNSSMPANPTQPWGHRDSTMNPLNPTEVNLFQPPALVASTGIHCSTPDYASFVSMHLRVSMGMPTQILHPESASRFYTRFSDFSWTLGGWAIASREWAGGEAFMDNGRCDGFSISTWLAPLKGKAYFAIANVDGDVGLKITDNAVGLAIRHAAN
;
A
#
# COMPACT_ATOMS: atom_id res chain seq x y z
N MET A 1 -22.54 -21.05 -4.40
CA MET A 1 -21.77 -19.96 -3.76
C MET A 1 -21.31 -20.44 -2.38
N ASP A 2 -20.12 -20.05 -1.94
CA ASP A 2 -19.68 -20.22 -0.54
C ASP A 2 -20.17 -19.03 0.33
N PRO A 3 -20.11 -19.10 1.68
CA PRO A 3 -20.64 -18.04 2.55
C PRO A 3 -19.70 -16.84 2.62
N LEU A 4 -18.39 -17.07 2.50
CA LEU A 4 -17.36 -16.07 2.69
C LEU A 4 -17.34 -15.07 1.52
N SER A 5 -17.51 -15.54 0.28
CA SER A 5 -17.65 -14.68 -0.91
C SER A 5 -18.92 -13.82 -0.85
N ILE A 6 -20.04 -14.37 -0.35
CA ILE A 6 -21.27 -13.59 -0.14
C ILE A 6 -21.07 -12.53 0.95
N ALA A 7 -20.46 -12.91 2.08
CA ALA A 7 -20.12 -11.97 3.15
C ALA A 7 -19.13 -10.88 2.69
N ALA A 8 -18.20 -11.21 1.79
CA ALA A 8 -17.27 -10.28 1.16
C ALA A 8 -18.02 -9.19 0.39
N ALA A 9 -18.82 -9.61 -0.60
CA ALA A 9 -19.59 -8.71 -1.44
C ALA A 9 -20.57 -7.87 -0.61
N ALA A 10 -21.25 -8.47 0.38
CA ALA A 10 -22.11 -7.75 1.31
C ALA A 10 -21.34 -6.66 2.09
N SER A 11 -20.19 -6.99 2.70
CA SER A 11 -19.38 -6.03 3.48
C SER A 11 -18.81 -4.91 2.61
N SER A 12 -18.32 -5.25 1.41
CA SER A 12 -17.87 -4.29 0.39
C SER A 12 -18.99 -3.31 0.04
N LEU A 13 -20.17 -3.83 -0.28
CA LEU A 13 -21.32 -3.01 -0.65
C LEU A 13 -21.81 -2.13 0.52
N VAL A 14 -21.79 -2.59 1.78
CA VAL A 14 -22.09 -1.72 2.95
C VAL A 14 -21.20 -0.47 2.93
N PHE A 15 -19.88 -0.62 2.73
CA PHE A 15 -18.96 0.51 2.68
C PHE A 15 -19.26 1.44 1.48
N SER A 16 -19.48 0.87 0.29
CA SER A 16 -19.81 1.65 -0.91
C SER A 16 -21.12 2.46 -0.75
N VAL A 17 -22.16 1.86 -0.16
CA VAL A 17 -23.43 2.53 0.15
C VAL A 17 -23.23 3.66 1.16
N VAL A 18 -22.44 3.44 2.21
CA VAL A 18 -22.14 4.48 3.21
C VAL A 18 -21.35 5.65 2.61
N ARG A 19 -20.36 5.39 1.74
CA ARG A 19 -19.61 6.45 1.02
C ARG A 19 -20.54 7.27 0.13
N ASN A 20 -21.34 6.61 -0.71
CA ASN A 20 -22.35 7.28 -1.56
C ASN A 20 -23.34 8.11 -0.72
N GLY A 21 -23.81 7.59 0.41
CA GLY A 21 -24.68 8.31 1.34
C GLY A 21 -24.06 9.56 1.96
N ARG A 22 -22.76 9.52 2.32
CA ARG A 22 -22.01 10.72 2.79
C ARG A 22 -21.83 11.73 1.66
N ALA A 23 -21.41 11.30 0.47
CA ALA A 23 -21.19 12.20 -0.66
C ALA A 23 -22.49 12.89 -1.11
N LEU A 24 -23.63 12.18 -1.08
CA LEU A 24 -24.97 12.78 -1.26
C LEU A 24 -25.31 13.83 -0.20
N ALA A 25 -24.80 13.74 1.03
CA ALA A 25 -24.98 14.78 2.05
C ALA A 25 -24.19 16.06 1.73
N THR A 26 -22.95 15.92 1.26
CA THR A 26 -22.14 17.05 0.78
C THR A 26 -22.81 17.78 -0.41
N VAL A 27 -23.55 17.05 -1.26
CA VAL A 27 -24.39 17.63 -2.31
C VAL A 27 -25.70 18.23 -1.74
N PHE A 28 -26.35 17.58 -0.77
CA PHE A 28 -27.59 18.05 -0.14
C PHE A 28 -27.47 19.45 0.48
N GLU A 29 -26.34 19.74 1.13
CA GLU A 29 -26.06 21.06 1.72
C GLU A 29 -25.85 22.15 0.65
N LYS A 30 -25.37 21.78 -0.54
CA LYS A 30 -24.99 22.72 -1.61
C LYS A 30 -26.11 22.98 -2.64
N TYR A 31 -27.12 22.13 -2.76
CA TYR A 31 -28.15 22.19 -3.83
C TYR A 31 -29.60 22.24 -3.29
N GLN A 32 -30.20 23.44 -3.24
CA GLN A 32 -31.57 23.61 -2.72
C GLN A 32 -32.68 23.08 -3.65
N ASP A 33 -32.55 23.23 -4.97
CA ASP A 33 -33.62 22.90 -5.93
C ASP A 33 -33.92 21.39 -6.08
N SER A 34 -33.05 20.50 -5.57
CA SER A 34 -33.13 19.04 -5.78
C SER A 34 -33.13 18.22 -4.49
N GLN A 35 -33.28 18.88 -3.32
CA GLN A 35 -33.16 18.24 -2.00
C GLN A 35 -34.06 17.02 -1.79
N GLN A 36 -35.26 16.99 -2.37
CA GLN A 36 -36.17 15.85 -2.22
C GLN A 36 -35.60 14.56 -2.86
N CYS A 37 -35.02 14.64 -4.06
CA CYS A 37 -34.45 13.45 -4.73
C CYS A 37 -33.23 12.94 -3.96
N ILE A 38 -32.34 13.86 -3.55
CA ILE A 38 -31.12 13.56 -2.77
C ILE A 38 -31.48 12.91 -1.42
N PHE A 39 -32.45 13.47 -0.68
CA PHE A 39 -32.91 12.91 0.59
C PHE A 39 -33.53 11.52 0.43
N MET A 40 -34.31 11.28 -0.64
CA MET A 40 -34.79 9.94 -0.93
C MET A 40 -33.62 8.99 -1.23
N MET A 41 -32.62 9.38 -2.02
CA MET A 41 -31.42 8.53 -2.24
C MET A 41 -30.67 8.20 -0.95
N GLN A 42 -30.50 9.16 -0.03
CA GLN A 42 -29.88 8.93 1.27
C GLN A 42 -30.67 7.93 2.14
N THR A 43 -32.00 8.03 2.15
CA THR A 43 -32.84 7.09 2.90
C THR A 43 -32.83 5.69 2.29
N GLU A 44 -32.87 5.56 0.95
CA GLU A 44 -32.66 4.26 0.28
C GLU A 44 -31.27 3.68 0.59
N CYS A 45 -30.21 4.49 0.55
CA CYS A 45 -28.85 4.04 0.93
C CYS A 45 -28.80 3.56 2.39
N THR A 46 -29.49 4.25 3.30
CA THR A 46 -29.54 3.84 4.72
C THR A 46 -30.23 2.47 4.89
N VAL A 47 -31.33 2.23 4.15
CA VAL A 47 -32.02 0.93 4.12
C VAL A 47 -31.14 -0.15 3.49
N LEU A 48 -30.48 0.16 2.37
CA LEU A 48 -29.65 -0.76 1.62
C LEU A 48 -28.42 -1.22 2.43
N ALA A 49 -27.73 -0.29 3.10
CA ALA A 49 -26.64 -0.61 4.01
C ALA A 49 -27.09 -1.48 5.19
N ALA A 50 -28.27 -1.21 5.76
CA ALA A 50 -28.83 -2.03 6.85
C ALA A 50 -29.19 -3.46 6.38
N ALA A 51 -29.68 -3.63 5.15
CA ALA A 51 -29.98 -4.93 4.56
C ALA A 51 -28.68 -5.73 4.27
N LEU A 52 -27.70 -5.10 3.62
CA LEU A 52 -26.40 -5.71 3.33
C LEU A 52 -25.64 -6.10 4.62
N SER A 53 -25.73 -5.28 5.67
CA SER A 53 -25.15 -5.60 7.00
C SER A 53 -25.78 -6.84 7.64
N GLN A 54 -27.10 -7.04 7.46
CA GLN A 54 -27.77 -8.26 7.92
C GLN A 54 -27.34 -9.47 7.09
N LEU A 55 -27.19 -9.31 5.77
CA LEU A 55 -26.71 -10.36 4.87
C LEU A 55 -25.30 -10.84 5.28
N GLN A 56 -24.37 -9.89 5.51
CA GLN A 56 -23.04 -10.16 6.06
C GLN A 56 -23.12 -10.92 7.38
N MET A 57 -23.95 -10.48 8.34
CA MET A 57 -24.09 -11.13 9.65
C MET A 57 -24.65 -12.55 9.59
N ILE A 58 -25.47 -12.88 8.58
CA ILE A 58 -25.96 -14.25 8.33
C ILE A 58 -24.80 -15.09 7.79
N PHE A 59 -24.25 -14.74 6.62
CA PHE A 59 -23.29 -15.60 5.94
C PHE A 59 -21.93 -15.71 6.67
N SER A 60 -21.50 -14.68 7.42
CA SER A 60 -20.29 -14.75 8.27
C SER A 60 -20.42 -15.68 9.49
N LYS A 61 -21.60 -16.27 9.74
CA LYS A 61 -21.87 -17.19 10.86
C LYS A 61 -22.33 -18.58 10.40
N VAL A 62 -22.57 -18.78 9.11
CA VAL A 62 -23.07 -20.03 8.53
C VAL A 62 -21.87 -20.89 8.10
N PRO A 63 -21.65 -22.09 8.68
CA PRO A 63 -20.62 -23.00 8.18
C PRO A 63 -21.04 -23.58 6.82
N ASP A 64 -20.06 -23.94 5.98
CA ASP A 64 -20.30 -24.36 4.58
C ASP A 64 -21.32 -25.48 4.44
N SER A 65 -21.34 -26.43 5.39
CA SER A 65 -22.28 -27.55 5.43
C SER A 65 -23.74 -27.16 5.65
N ALA A 66 -24.03 -25.90 5.96
CA ALA A 66 -25.39 -25.38 6.16
C ALA A 66 -25.91 -24.56 4.96
N ILE A 67 -25.07 -24.26 3.94
CA ILE A 67 -25.52 -23.59 2.72
C ILE A 67 -26.56 -24.43 1.97
N SER A 68 -26.39 -25.76 1.95
CA SER A 68 -27.30 -26.72 1.29
C SER A 68 -28.72 -26.79 1.91
N ARG A 69 -29.00 -25.94 2.91
CA ARG A 69 -30.36 -25.66 3.39
C ARG A 69 -31.12 -24.69 2.48
N TYR A 70 -30.40 -23.83 1.76
CA TYR A 70 -30.96 -22.81 0.87
C TYR A 70 -31.03 -23.35 -0.56
N PRO A 71 -32.21 -23.31 -1.23
CA PRO A 71 -32.33 -23.72 -2.63
C PRO A 71 -31.50 -22.84 -3.57
N ASP A 72 -30.99 -23.42 -4.67
CA ASP A 72 -30.11 -22.73 -5.62
C ASP A 72 -30.72 -21.43 -6.18
N PHE A 73 -32.02 -21.42 -6.47
CA PHE A 73 -32.73 -20.23 -6.96
C PHE A 73 -32.72 -19.04 -5.97
N VAL A 74 -32.57 -19.29 -4.66
CA VAL A 74 -32.40 -18.22 -3.65
C VAL A 74 -31.01 -17.60 -3.79
N MET A 75 -30.01 -18.44 -4.06
CA MET A 75 -28.63 -18.02 -4.27
C MET A 75 -28.51 -17.24 -5.58
N GLU A 76 -29.10 -17.71 -6.69
CA GLU A 76 -29.17 -16.98 -7.97
C GLU A 76 -29.83 -15.59 -7.83
N ALA A 77 -30.94 -15.50 -7.08
CA ALA A 77 -31.62 -14.22 -6.85
C ALA A 77 -30.80 -13.26 -5.95
N LEU A 78 -30.02 -13.81 -5.03
CA LEU A 78 -29.11 -13.07 -4.15
C LEU A 78 -27.88 -12.55 -4.90
N ASP A 79 -27.28 -13.39 -5.75
CA ASP A 79 -26.19 -13.02 -6.66
C ASP A 79 -26.59 -11.85 -7.57
N LEU A 80 -27.72 -12.01 -8.27
CA LEU A 80 -28.34 -10.98 -9.11
C LEU A 80 -28.57 -9.65 -8.36
N SER A 81 -28.94 -9.72 -7.08
CA SER A 81 -29.19 -8.53 -6.26
C SER A 81 -27.89 -7.84 -5.82
N LEU A 82 -26.84 -8.59 -5.50
CA LEU A 82 -25.52 -8.04 -5.14
C LEU A 82 -24.80 -7.43 -6.35
N VAL A 83 -24.82 -8.10 -7.51
CA VAL A 83 -24.34 -7.53 -8.78
C VAL A 83 -25.16 -6.28 -9.16
N GLY A 84 -26.48 -6.31 -8.95
CA GLY A 84 -27.34 -5.15 -9.13
C GLY A 84 -26.96 -3.96 -8.23
N CYS A 85 -26.65 -4.19 -6.96
CA CYS A 85 -26.14 -3.16 -6.05
C CYS A 85 -24.82 -2.58 -6.55
N THR A 86 -23.87 -3.44 -6.93
CA THR A 86 -22.54 -3.05 -7.45
C THR A 86 -22.66 -2.07 -8.61
N LEU A 87 -23.48 -2.42 -9.60
CA LEU A 87 -23.72 -1.61 -10.80
C LEU A 87 -24.34 -0.24 -10.46
N THR A 88 -25.47 -0.23 -9.73
CA THR A 88 -26.17 1.03 -9.40
C THR A 88 -25.31 1.96 -8.54
N LEU A 89 -24.49 1.43 -7.61
CA LEU A 89 -23.63 2.23 -6.75
C LEU A 89 -22.38 2.79 -7.45
N SER A 90 -21.84 2.10 -8.46
CA SER A 90 -20.75 2.65 -9.29
C SER A 90 -21.25 3.85 -10.10
N VAL A 91 -22.37 3.70 -10.82
CA VAL A 91 -22.95 4.79 -11.63
C VAL A 91 -23.39 5.98 -10.76
N LEU A 92 -23.96 5.71 -9.58
CA LEU A 92 -24.29 6.74 -8.60
C LEU A 92 -23.04 7.51 -8.14
N ASN A 93 -21.96 6.81 -7.78
CA ASN A 93 -20.71 7.42 -7.35
C ASN A 93 -20.09 8.30 -8.45
N LYS A 94 -20.17 7.84 -9.70
CA LYS A 94 -19.69 8.54 -10.90
C LYS A 94 -20.47 9.83 -11.18
N GLU A 95 -21.80 9.80 -11.11
CA GLU A 95 -22.61 11.01 -11.30
C GLU A 95 -22.50 11.97 -10.09
N ILE A 96 -22.29 11.48 -8.87
CA ILE A 96 -21.93 12.34 -7.73
C ILE A 96 -20.56 13.00 -7.94
N GLY A 97 -19.57 12.26 -8.44
CA GLY A 97 -18.24 12.79 -8.80
C GLY A 97 -18.35 13.94 -9.82
N ASN A 98 -19.03 13.68 -10.95
CA ASN A 98 -19.34 14.69 -11.98
C ASN A 98 -19.99 15.95 -11.39
N LEU A 99 -20.94 15.78 -10.45
CA LEU A 99 -21.60 16.89 -9.78
C LEU A 99 -20.64 17.66 -8.88
N VAL A 100 -19.80 16.99 -8.07
CA VAL A 100 -18.92 17.67 -7.11
C VAL A 100 -17.71 18.33 -7.77
N GLU A 101 -17.06 17.71 -8.76
CA GLU A 101 -15.99 18.36 -9.55
C GLU A 101 -16.48 19.69 -10.14
N SER A 102 -17.73 19.73 -10.64
CA SER A 102 -18.35 20.95 -11.20
C SER A 102 -18.61 22.08 -10.19
N ILE A 103 -18.47 21.83 -8.89
CA ILE A 103 -18.60 22.84 -7.81
C ILE A 103 -17.29 23.56 -7.61
N ASP A 104 -16.19 22.81 -7.56
CA ASP A 104 -14.88 23.33 -7.18
C ASP A 104 -14.17 23.96 -8.40
N ASP A 105 -14.42 23.44 -9.61
CA ASP A 105 -13.78 23.87 -10.87
C ASP A 105 -14.13 25.32 -11.31
N ASN A 106 -15.16 25.98 -10.77
CA ASN A 106 -15.45 27.38 -11.12
C ASN A 106 -16.22 28.21 -10.07
N ALA A 107 -15.48 28.96 -9.24
CA ALA A 107 -16.01 30.12 -8.51
C ALA A 107 -16.34 31.33 -9.41
N ALA A 108 -16.01 31.27 -10.72
CA ALA A 108 -16.09 32.40 -11.64
C ALA A 108 -17.27 32.35 -12.63
N LYS A 109 -18.01 33.47 -12.71
CA LYS A 109 -18.80 33.90 -13.89
C LYS A 109 -19.89 32.95 -14.44
N MET A 110 -20.82 32.46 -13.61
CA MET A 110 -22.24 32.39 -14.02
C MET A 110 -23.24 32.31 -12.85
N THR A 111 -24.49 32.70 -13.10
CA THR A 111 -25.55 32.72 -12.08
C THR A 111 -26.04 31.30 -11.76
N LYS A 112 -25.69 30.81 -10.56
CA LYS A 112 -25.77 29.40 -10.12
C LYS A 112 -27.01 28.63 -10.62
N GLY A 113 -28.22 29.14 -10.35
CA GLY A 113 -29.48 28.42 -10.64
C GLY A 113 -29.75 28.05 -12.12
N LYS A 114 -29.20 28.79 -13.11
CA LYS A 114 -29.50 28.50 -14.53
C LYS A 114 -28.59 27.47 -15.19
N ARG A 115 -27.42 27.17 -14.63
CA ARG A 115 -26.62 25.97 -15.01
C ARG A 115 -27.02 24.74 -14.20
N LEU A 116 -27.54 24.91 -12.99
CA LEU A 116 -27.95 23.83 -12.08
C LEU A 116 -28.86 22.79 -12.77
N LYS A 117 -29.94 23.26 -13.41
CA LYS A 117 -30.89 22.41 -14.16
C LYS A 117 -30.34 21.82 -15.48
N TYR A 118 -29.13 22.20 -15.89
CA TYR A 118 -28.48 21.69 -17.11
C TYR A 118 -27.49 20.55 -16.83
N LEU A 119 -27.03 20.41 -15.56
CA LEU A 119 -26.14 19.34 -15.13
C LEU A 119 -26.86 18.28 -14.28
N TRP A 120 -27.85 18.68 -13.46
CA TRP A 120 -28.72 17.73 -12.78
C TRP A 120 -29.65 17.03 -13.79
N LYS A 121 -29.24 15.85 -14.26
CA LYS A 121 -30.07 14.95 -15.10
C LYS A 121 -31.22 14.40 -14.25
N GLU A 122 -32.31 15.16 -14.17
CA GLU A 122 -33.49 14.84 -13.35
C GLU A 122 -34.07 13.45 -13.70
N GLU A 123 -34.00 13.05 -14.97
CA GLU A 123 -34.37 11.72 -15.45
C GLU A 123 -33.43 10.63 -14.92
N SER A 124 -32.12 10.69 -15.23
CA SER A 124 -31.12 9.69 -14.81
C SER A 124 -30.99 9.55 -13.29
N MET A 125 -31.12 10.64 -12.53
CA MET A 125 -31.11 10.57 -11.06
C MET A 125 -32.38 9.89 -10.53
N ASN A 126 -33.55 10.12 -11.13
CA ASN A 126 -34.77 9.40 -10.75
C ASN A 126 -34.73 7.92 -11.17
N GLU A 127 -34.07 7.57 -12.29
CA GLU A 127 -33.79 6.18 -12.66
C GLU A 127 -32.88 5.49 -11.63
N LEU A 128 -31.77 6.11 -11.22
CA LEU A 128 -30.89 5.60 -10.17
C LEU A 128 -31.64 5.42 -8.83
N LEU A 129 -32.49 6.38 -8.44
CA LEU A 129 -33.34 6.26 -7.26
C LEU A 129 -34.35 5.09 -7.38
N GLN A 130 -34.90 4.85 -8.57
CA GLN A 130 -35.80 3.73 -8.82
C GLN A 130 -35.06 2.39 -8.78
N GLN A 131 -33.80 2.33 -9.25
CA GLN A 131 -32.96 1.15 -9.14
C GLN A 131 -32.56 0.86 -7.69
N LEU A 132 -32.11 1.87 -6.92
CA LEU A 132 -31.81 1.73 -5.48
C LEU A 132 -33.01 1.12 -4.73
N ARG A 133 -34.22 1.63 -4.97
CA ARG A 133 -35.47 1.06 -4.44
C ARG A 133 -35.68 -0.40 -4.83
N GLY A 134 -35.35 -0.75 -6.08
CA GLY A 134 -35.36 -2.12 -6.57
C GLY A 134 -34.43 -3.02 -5.76
N GLN A 135 -33.18 -2.59 -5.54
CA GLN A 135 -32.19 -3.34 -4.75
C GLN A 135 -32.61 -3.48 -3.29
N SER A 136 -33.01 -2.38 -2.63
CA SER A 136 -33.50 -2.37 -1.25
C SER A 136 -34.68 -3.33 -1.06
N SER A 137 -35.61 -3.36 -2.03
CA SER A 137 -36.77 -4.26 -2.02
C SER A 137 -36.36 -5.72 -2.26
N ALA A 138 -35.44 -5.99 -3.19
CA ALA A 138 -34.96 -7.33 -3.50
C ALA A 138 -34.22 -7.95 -2.31
N LEU A 139 -33.26 -7.23 -1.72
CA LEU A 139 -32.53 -7.70 -0.55
C LEU A 139 -33.43 -7.86 0.69
N SER A 140 -34.42 -6.99 0.89
CA SER A 140 -35.40 -7.15 1.98
C SER A 140 -36.26 -8.42 1.82
N LEU A 141 -36.64 -8.78 0.58
CA LEU A 141 -37.34 -10.04 0.30
C LEU A 141 -36.43 -11.26 0.50
N LEU A 142 -35.16 -11.17 0.11
CA LEU A 142 -34.17 -12.24 0.27
C LEU A 142 -33.82 -12.49 1.74
N LEU A 143 -33.61 -11.45 2.55
CA LEU A 143 -33.40 -11.57 4.00
C LEU A 143 -34.57 -12.32 4.66
N LYS A 144 -35.82 -11.92 4.32
CA LYS A 144 -37.03 -12.60 4.81
C LYS A 144 -37.09 -14.09 4.38
N ALA A 145 -36.57 -14.43 3.21
CA ALA A 145 -36.43 -15.83 2.80
C ALA A 145 -35.30 -16.56 3.57
N LEU A 146 -34.15 -15.93 3.78
CA LEU A 146 -33.02 -16.51 4.53
C LEU A 146 -33.33 -16.77 6.02
N ASP A 147 -34.16 -15.92 6.62
CA ASP A 147 -34.70 -16.08 7.98
C ASP A 147 -35.84 -17.13 8.07
N SER A 148 -36.46 -17.50 6.95
CA SER A 148 -37.62 -18.40 6.95
C SER A 148 -37.21 -19.85 7.21
N SER A 149 -37.85 -20.49 8.19
CA SER A 149 -37.53 -21.86 8.60
C SER A 149 -38.14 -22.95 7.70
N SER A 150 -39.11 -22.61 6.84
CA SER A 150 -39.79 -23.53 5.92
C SER A 150 -39.48 -23.23 4.45
N ILE A 151 -39.16 -24.27 3.69
CA ILE A 151 -38.87 -24.19 2.25
C ILE A 151 -40.10 -23.74 1.41
N GLU A 152 -41.31 -24.07 1.87
CA GLU A 152 -42.57 -23.63 1.25
C GLU A 152 -42.78 -22.11 1.40
N GLN A 153 -42.38 -21.56 2.56
CA GLN A 153 -42.41 -20.12 2.80
C GLN A 153 -41.34 -19.39 1.97
N ILE A 154 -40.12 -19.97 1.87
CA ILE A 154 -39.05 -19.48 0.99
C ILE A 154 -39.53 -19.41 -0.47
N LEU A 155 -40.11 -20.50 -0.99
CA LEU A 155 -40.69 -20.55 -2.33
C LEU A 155 -41.76 -19.47 -2.52
N THR A 156 -42.71 -19.34 -1.58
CA THR A 156 -43.79 -18.35 -1.65
C THR A 156 -43.25 -16.91 -1.67
N ILE A 157 -42.27 -16.60 -0.81
CA ILE A 157 -41.64 -15.28 -0.75
C ILE A 157 -40.91 -14.96 -2.07
N VAL A 158 -40.07 -15.87 -2.56
CA VAL A 158 -39.28 -15.63 -3.79
C VAL A 158 -40.15 -15.63 -5.06
N GLN A 159 -41.25 -16.40 -5.09
CA GLN A 159 -42.26 -16.30 -6.14
C GLN A 159 -42.97 -14.94 -6.13
N SER A 160 -43.35 -14.42 -4.96
CA SER A 160 -43.91 -13.08 -4.84
C SER A 160 -42.92 -11.97 -5.21
N GLY A 161 -41.61 -12.24 -5.07
CA GLY A 161 -40.51 -11.33 -5.41
C GLY A 161 -40.09 -11.30 -6.88
N GLN A 162 -40.53 -12.24 -7.73
CA GLN A 162 -40.17 -12.29 -9.16
C GLN A 162 -40.28 -10.95 -9.93
N PRO A 163 -41.37 -10.16 -9.82
CA PRO A 163 -41.44 -8.86 -10.50
C PRO A 163 -40.46 -7.81 -9.97
N THR A 164 -39.88 -8.01 -8.78
CA THR A 164 -38.80 -7.18 -8.23
C THR A 164 -37.45 -7.64 -8.77
N PHE A 165 -37.16 -8.95 -8.75
CA PHE A 165 -35.91 -9.50 -9.29
C PHE A 165 -35.76 -9.24 -10.80
N GLN A 166 -36.85 -9.31 -11.58
CA GLN A 166 -36.78 -8.96 -13.00
C GLN A 166 -36.57 -7.45 -13.24
N LYS A 167 -37.03 -6.57 -12.36
CA LYS A 167 -36.69 -5.13 -12.43
C LYS A 167 -35.21 -4.89 -12.13
N VAL A 168 -34.66 -5.58 -11.13
CA VAL A 168 -33.22 -5.56 -10.81
C VAL A 168 -32.39 -6.02 -12.01
N ARG A 169 -32.77 -7.16 -12.63
CA ARG A 169 -32.13 -7.68 -13.86
C ARG A 169 -32.17 -6.68 -15.01
N ASN A 170 -33.35 -6.14 -15.32
CA ASN A 170 -33.50 -5.14 -16.39
C ASN A 170 -32.68 -3.86 -16.13
N GLY A 171 -32.59 -3.42 -14.87
CA GLY A 171 -31.77 -2.26 -14.49
C GLY A 171 -30.28 -2.52 -14.63
N ALA A 172 -29.80 -3.69 -14.17
CA ALA A 172 -28.42 -4.13 -14.33
C ALA A 172 -28.01 -4.25 -15.81
N GLU A 173 -28.85 -4.87 -16.64
CA GLU A 173 -28.64 -4.91 -18.09
C GLU A 173 -28.62 -3.50 -18.73
N SER A 174 -29.48 -2.59 -18.28
CA SER A 174 -29.48 -1.20 -18.77
C SER A 174 -28.16 -0.50 -18.45
N ILE A 175 -27.66 -0.59 -17.21
CA ILE A 175 -26.36 -0.03 -16.83
C ILE A 175 -25.22 -0.58 -17.70
N ARG A 176 -25.15 -1.92 -17.87
CA ARG A 176 -24.12 -2.57 -18.69
C ARG A 176 -24.16 -2.08 -20.15
N ARG A 177 -25.35 -1.85 -20.71
CA ARG A 177 -25.53 -1.30 -22.07
C ARG A 177 -25.16 0.19 -22.18
N MET A 178 -25.33 0.96 -21.10
CA MET A 178 -24.98 2.39 -21.06
C MET A 178 -23.49 2.65 -20.79
N ASN A 179 -22.80 1.76 -20.06
CA ASN A 179 -21.37 1.90 -19.73
C ASN A 179 -20.52 0.74 -20.30
N PRO A 180 -20.49 0.49 -21.62
CA PRO A 180 -19.79 -0.65 -22.23
C PRO A 180 -18.25 -0.58 -22.18
N GLN A 181 -17.70 0.48 -21.57
CA GLN A 181 -16.25 0.65 -21.34
C GLN A 181 -15.81 0.14 -19.96
N GLU A 182 -16.76 -0.05 -19.03
CA GLU A 182 -16.48 -0.59 -17.70
C GLU A 182 -16.75 -2.10 -17.71
N HIS A 183 -15.78 -2.88 -17.26
CA HIS A 183 -15.99 -4.30 -17.00
C HIS A 183 -16.68 -4.46 -15.65
N TYR A 184 -17.75 -5.26 -15.63
CA TYR A 184 -18.48 -5.62 -14.42
C TYR A 184 -18.78 -7.11 -14.46
N ALA A 185 -18.33 -7.86 -13.45
CA ALA A 185 -18.57 -9.29 -13.29
C ALA A 185 -20.03 -9.69 -13.56
N GLU A 186 -20.20 -10.87 -14.17
CA GLU A 186 -21.53 -11.43 -14.43
C GLU A 186 -22.20 -11.94 -13.15
N SER A 187 -21.40 -12.47 -12.22
CA SER A 187 -21.75 -13.01 -10.90
C SER A 187 -20.78 -12.50 -9.83
N VAL A 188 -21.22 -12.43 -8.57
CA VAL A 188 -20.36 -12.27 -7.39
C VAL A 188 -19.29 -13.37 -7.31
N MET A 189 -19.59 -14.57 -7.79
CA MET A 189 -18.61 -15.67 -7.80
C MET A 189 -17.47 -15.46 -8.79
N ASP A 190 -17.69 -14.64 -9.82
CA ASP A 190 -16.70 -14.26 -10.83
C ASP A 190 -16.13 -12.85 -10.59
N MET A 191 -16.44 -12.20 -9.46
CA MET A 191 -15.83 -10.93 -9.08
C MET A 191 -14.33 -11.12 -8.86
N THR A 192 -13.55 -10.72 -9.86
CA THR A 192 -12.11 -10.64 -9.74
C THR A 192 -11.72 -9.49 -8.82
N PHE A 193 -10.44 -9.41 -8.48
CA PHE A 193 -9.92 -8.26 -7.76
C PHE A 193 -10.18 -6.93 -8.50
N ASP A 194 -10.10 -6.93 -9.84
CA ASP A 194 -10.34 -5.75 -10.66
C ASP A 194 -11.81 -5.33 -10.71
N ASP A 195 -12.76 -6.26 -10.55
CA ASP A 195 -14.19 -5.94 -10.41
C ASP A 195 -14.51 -5.21 -9.10
N THR A 196 -13.68 -5.36 -8.06
CA THR A 196 -13.79 -4.47 -6.88
C THR A 196 -13.20 -3.10 -7.15
N LYS A 197 -12.17 -2.95 -8.00
CA LYS A 197 -11.56 -1.64 -8.26
C LYS A 197 -12.55 -0.63 -8.80
N THR A 198 -13.48 -1.00 -9.69
CA THR A 198 -14.50 -0.04 -10.21
C THR A 198 -15.47 0.48 -9.14
N ILE A 199 -15.61 -0.23 -8.00
CA ILE A 199 -16.37 0.24 -6.82
C ILE A 199 -15.53 1.23 -5.99
N TYR A 200 -14.21 1.08 -5.99
CA TYR A 200 -13.27 1.78 -5.10
C TYR A 200 -12.30 2.76 -5.80
N SER A 201 -12.39 2.93 -7.12
CA SER A 201 -11.44 3.69 -7.94
C SER A 201 -11.49 5.19 -7.69
N LEU A 202 -10.84 5.61 -6.61
CA LEU A 202 -10.58 7.01 -6.24
C LEU A 202 -9.38 7.56 -7.03
N GLU A 203 -9.50 7.58 -8.37
CA GLU A 203 -8.66 8.41 -9.25
C GLU A 203 -9.46 9.57 -9.90
N THR A 204 -10.54 10.01 -9.24
CA THR A 204 -10.91 11.43 -9.26
C THR A 204 -10.02 12.15 -8.25
N SER A 205 -9.07 12.94 -8.72
CA SER A 205 -8.09 13.62 -7.89
C SER A 205 -8.72 14.79 -7.12
N TRP A 206 -9.24 14.52 -5.92
CA TRP A 206 -9.71 15.54 -4.98
C TRP A 206 -8.62 16.60 -4.72
N PRO A 207 -8.82 17.88 -5.07
CA PRO A 207 -7.80 18.90 -4.87
C PRO A 207 -7.71 19.33 -3.40
N THR A 208 -6.76 18.77 -2.66
CA THR A 208 -6.40 19.26 -1.31
C THR A 208 -5.32 20.34 -1.37
N ASP A 209 -5.51 21.35 -2.23
CA ASP A 209 -4.72 22.59 -2.23
C ASP A 209 -5.64 23.81 -2.18
N TYR A 210 -6.10 24.13 -0.96
CA TYR A 210 -6.48 25.49 -0.62
C TYR A 210 -5.20 26.32 -0.37
N ASP A 211 -4.53 26.78 -1.44
CA ASP A 211 -3.86 28.09 -1.51
C ASP A 211 -3.15 28.33 -2.87
N GLU A 212 -3.91 28.52 -3.96
CA GLU A 212 -3.41 29.24 -5.15
C GLU A 212 -4.43 30.26 -5.71
N PRO A 213 -4.01 31.54 -5.88
CA PRO A 213 -4.70 32.49 -6.72
C PRO A 213 -4.09 32.54 -8.14
N ILE A 214 -4.46 31.56 -8.98
CA ILE A 214 -4.61 31.69 -10.46
C ILE A 214 -3.35 32.09 -11.26
N ASP A 215 -2.83 31.17 -12.10
CA ASP A 215 -3.20 31.17 -13.54
C ASP A 215 -2.95 29.83 -14.26
N SER A 216 -3.57 29.72 -15.44
CA SER A 216 -3.69 28.60 -16.39
C SER A 216 -2.36 28.22 -17.11
N ILE A 217 -2.20 27.11 -17.85
CA ILE A 217 -3.00 26.53 -18.97
C ILE A 217 -2.66 25.03 -19.20
N SER A 218 -3.70 24.20 -19.47
CA SER A 218 -3.83 23.01 -20.38
C SER A 218 -2.58 22.23 -20.89
N THR A 219 -2.59 20.93 -21.25
CA THR A 219 -3.52 19.75 -21.28
C THR A 219 -2.64 18.48 -21.57
N LYS A 220 -3.05 17.25 -21.96
CA LYS A 220 -4.26 16.66 -22.59
C LYS A 220 -4.31 15.12 -22.45
N LEU A 221 -5.50 14.54 -22.72
CA LEU A 221 -5.78 13.11 -22.95
C LEU A 221 -5.12 12.58 -24.24
N GLU A 222 -4.67 11.31 -24.22
CA GLU A 222 -4.64 10.47 -25.44
C GLU A 222 -4.88 8.98 -25.07
N GLN A 223 -5.63 8.25 -25.90
CA GLN A 223 -6.01 6.85 -25.70
C GLN A 223 -5.14 5.91 -26.55
N SER A 224 -4.98 4.66 -26.14
CA SER A 224 -4.46 3.59 -27.00
C SER A 224 -5.39 2.38 -26.97
N THR A 225 -5.73 1.84 -28.13
CA THR A 225 -6.81 0.86 -28.30
C THR A 225 -6.33 -0.45 -28.92
N LEU A 226 -6.83 -1.55 -28.34
CA LEU A 226 -7.13 -2.84 -28.98
C LEU A 226 -6.01 -3.64 -29.66
N ALA A 227 -5.88 -4.88 -29.20
CA ALA A 227 -5.73 -6.04 -30.10
C ALA A 227 -6.86 -7.04 -29.78
N ALA A 228 -7.50 -7.61 -30.81
CA ALA A 228 -8.64 -8.52 -30.65
C ALA A 228 -8.20 -9.99 -30.57
N LYS A 229 -8.90 -10.78 -29.76
CA LYS A 229 -8.60 -12.20 -29.52
C LYS A 229 -9.05 -13.08 -30.71
N PRO A 230 -8.17 -13.92 -31.30
CA PRO A 230 -8.57 -14.81 -32.41
C PRO A 230 -9.51 -15.92 -31.93
N THR A 231 -10.41 -16.34 -32.82
CA THR A 231 -11.52 -17.26 -32.50
C THR A 231 -11.12 -18.74 -32.64
N SER A 232 -11.36 -19.53 -31.59
CA SER A 232 -11.48 -21.00 -31.56
C SER A 232 -10.39 -21.87 -32.23
N LEU A 233 -9.74 -22.73 -31.43
CA LEU A 233 -9.10 -23.95 -31.95
C LEU A 233 -10.13 -24.82 -32.67
N THR A 234 -9.83 -25.24 -33.89
CA THR A 234 -10.73 -26.05 -34.74
C THR A 234 -10.46 -27.55 -34.58
N VAL A 235 -11.43 -28.23 -33.97
CA VAL A 235 -11.76 -29.68 -34.05
C VAL A 235 -10.60 -30.65 -34.39
N GLY A 236 -10.03 -31.31 -33.37
CA GLY A 236 -9.06 -32.39 -33.55
C GLY A 236 -8.69 -33.10 -32.23
N ASP A 237 -9.33 -34.25 -32.00
CA ASP A 237 -9.28 -35.09 -30.79
C ASP A 237 -9.73 -34.41 -29.49
N ALA A 238 -10.56 -35.10 -28.70
CA ALA A 238 -10.87 -34.69 -27.34
C ALA A 238 -9.64 -34.81 -26.43
N LEU A 239 -9.54 -33.98 -25.39
CA LEU A 239 -8.56 -34.20 -24.34
C LEU A 239 -9.01 -35.39 -23.46
N PRO A 240 -8.06 -36.19 -22.92
CA PRO A 240 -8.39 -37.25 -21.98
C PRO A 240 -9.10 -36.71 -20.72
N ASP A 241 -9.89 -37.55 -20.06
CA ASP A 241 -10.63 -37.14 -18.86
C ASP A 241 -9.73 -36.55 -17.77
N GLY A 242 -10.19 -35.45 -17.17
CA GLY A 242 -9.49 -34.73 -16.12
C GLY A 242 -8.40 -33.75 -16.58
N TRP A 243 -8.47 -33.25 -17.81
CA TRP A 243 -7.59 -32.18 -18.32
C TRP A 243 -8.37 -30.96 -18.81
N LYS A 244 -7.83 -29.75 -18.56
CA LYS A 244 -8.34 -28.47 -19.07
C LYS A 244 -7.26 -27.72 -19.86
N THR A 245 -7.65 -26.87 -20.79
CA THR A 245 -6.74 -25.96 -21.50
C THR A 245 -6.71 -24.57 -20.86
N GLY A 246 -5.51 -24.01 -20.71
CA GLY A 246 -5.27 -22.58 -20.56
C GLY A 246 -4.48 -22.04 -21.77
N TYR A 247 -4.44 -20.73 -21.93
CA TYR A 247 -3.63 -20.03 -22.94
C TYR A 247 -2.88 -18.90 -22.26
N SER A 248 -1.57 -18.80 -22.48
CA SER A 248 -0.77 -17.69 -21.97
C SER A 248 -0.50 -16.67 -23.08
N ALA A 249 -0.98 -15.45 -22.87
CA ALA A 249 -0.73 -14.31 -23.76
C ALA A 249 0.73 -13.81 -23.73
N GLU A 250 1.50 -14.19 -22.72
CA GLU A 250 2.92 -13.85 -22.58
C GLU A 250 3.82 -14.70 -23.49
N TYR A 251 3.39 -15.94 -23.81
CA TYR A 251 4.16 -16.92 -24.58
C TYR A 251 3.50 -17.36 -25.90
N ASP A 252 2.33 -16.80 -26.24
CA ASP A 252 1.48 -17.15 -27.39
C ASP A 252 1.22 -18.67 -27.52
N GLN A 253 1.02 -19.34 -26.37
CA GLN A 253 0.97 -20.80 -26.28
C GLN A 253 -0.14 -21.31 -25.37
N TRP A 254 -0.70 -22.46 -25.77
CA TRP A 254 -1.65 -23.23 -24.99
C TRP A 254 -0.91 -24.16 -24.01
N TYR A 255 -1.47 -24.31 -22.81
CA TYR A 255 -0.98 -25.22 -21.78
C TYR A 255 -2.14 -26.06 -21.23
N PHE A 256 -1.81 -27.22 -20.67
CA PHE A 256 -2.77 -28.23 -20.21
C PHE A 256 -2.67 -28.37 -18.69
N ILE A 257 -3.80 -28.24 -18.00
CA ILE A 257 -3.92 -28.30 -16.54
C ILE A 257 -4.54 -29.64 -16.16
N ASN A 258 -3.83 -30.42 -15.36
CA ASN A 258 -4.31 -31.67 -14.81
C ASN A 258 -5.28 -31.38 -13.64
N THR A 259 -6.56 -31.75 -13.76
CA THR A 259 -7.55 -31.39 -12.72
C THR A 259 -7.45 -32.24 -11.45
N ALA A 260 -6.75 -33.37 -11.49
CA ALA A 260 -6.56 -34.26 -10.34
C ALA A 260 -5.35 -33.84 -9.47
N THR A 261 -4.27 -33.35 -10.09
CA THR A 261 -3.03 -32.95 -9.40
C THR A 261 -2.82 -31.44 -9.32
N ARG A 262 -3.61 -30.65 -10.06
CA ARG A 262 -3.48 -29.19 -10.24
C ARG A 262 -2.16 -28.70 -10.86
N ILE A 263 -1.37 -29.60 -11.44
CA ILE A 263 -0.13 -29.25 -12.15
C ILE A 263 -0.45 -28.87 -13.61
N SER A 264 0.22 -27.86 -14.14
CA SER A 264 0.18 -27.47 -15.55
C SER A 264 1.40 -27.97 -16.33
N GLN A 265 1.22 -28.24 -17.62
CA GLN A 265 2.28 -28.64 -18.55
C GLN A 265 2.02 -28.05 -19.94
N TRP A 266 3.08 -27.80 -20.71
CA TRP A 266 2.98 -27.26 -22.08
C TRP A 266 2.71 -28.36 -23.12
N GLU A 267 3.12 -29.60 -22.86
CA GLU A 267 2.91 -30.74 -23.76
C GLU A 267 1.47 -31.29 -23.68
N ARG A 268 0.88 -31.70 -24.81
CA ARG A 268 -0.49 -32.23 -24.87
C ARG A 268 -0.57 -33.60 -24.18
N PRO A 269 -1.45 -33.80 -23.18
CA PRO A 269 -1.57 -35.06 -22.46
C PRO A 269 -2.21 -36.15 -23.33
N ILE A 270 -1.66 -37.37 -23.24
CA ILE A 270 -2.04 -38.54 -24.06
C ILE A 270 -2.84 -39.59 -23.24
N GLY A 271 -3.11 -39.33 -21.96
CA GLY A 271 -3.85 -40.25 -21.07
C GLY A 271 -4.60 -39.52 -19.94
N PRO A 272 -5.60 -40.17 -19.33
CA PRO A 272 -6.49 -39.55 -18.33
C PRO A 272 -5.76 -39.22 -17.03
N ALA A 273 -6.19 -38.15 -16.36
CA ALA A 273 -5.57 -37.62 -15.15
C ALA A 273 -5.76 -38.55 -13.95
N THR A 274 -4.79 -39.42 -13.69
CA THR A 274 -4.80 -40.39 -12.59
C THR A 274 -4.08 -39.84 -11.36
N ALA A 275 -4.63 -40.11 -10.17
CA ALA A 275 -3.95 -39.83 -8.90
C ALA A 275 -2.85 -40.87 -8.64
N PRO A 276 -1.72 -40.49 -8.00
CA PRO A 276 -0.60 -41.40 -7.80
C PRO A 276 -0.92 -42.52 -6.80
N GLN A 277 -0.79 -43.77 -7.24
CA GLN A 277 -0.62 -44.90 -6.33
C GLN A 277 0.84 -44.98 -5.86
N ASN A 278 1.06 -45.48 -4.64
CA ASN A 278 2.40 -45.62 -4.06
C ASN A 278 3.31 -46.50 -4.92
N ILE A 279 4.38 -45.92 -5.49
CA ILE A 279 5.47 -46.65 -6.14
C ILE A 279 6.79 -46.25 -5.48
N ILE A 280 7.56 -47.26 -5.08
CA ILE A 280 8.85 -47.13 -4.38
C ILE A 280 9.92 -46.66 -5.39
N PRO A 281 10.80 -45.69 -5.03
CA PRO A 281 11.81 -45.19 -5.94
C PRO A 281 12.90 -46.24 -6.24
N PRO A 282 13.21 -46.54 -7.52
CA PRO A 282 14.34 -47.37 -7.90
C PRO A 282 15.67 -46.58 -7.84
N GLN A 283 16.78 -47.29 -7.64
CA GLN A 283 18.12 -46.70 -7.59
C GLN A 283 18.63 -46.18 -8.96
N PRO A 284 19.53 -45.17 -8.97
CA PRO A 284 20.08 -44.62 -10.21
C PRO A 284 20.95 -45.66 -10.95
N THR A 285 20.61 -45.96 -12.19
CA THR A 285 21.38 -46.83 -13.09
C THR A 285 22.15 -45.98 -14.10
N GLN A 286 23.44 -46.28 -14.31
CA GLN A 286 24.29 -45.55 -15.25
C GLN A 286 23.99 -45.86 -16.72
N LEU A 287 24.21 -44.87 -17.59
CA LEU A 287 24.26 -45.02 -19.05
C LEU A 287 25.58 -44.39 -19.59
N PRO A 288 26.04 -44.76 -20.80
CA PRO A 288 27.42 -45.22 -20.94
C PRO A 288 28.42 -44.22 -21.56
N SER A 289 29.69 -44.60 -21.51
CA SER A 289 30.84 -43.76 -21.88
C SER A 289 31.29 -43.85 -23.34
N ARG A 290 31.96 -42.77 -23.80
CA ARG A 290 32.94 -42.68 -24.93
C ARG A 290 32.34 -42.71 -26.36
N LYS A 291 32.95 -42.05 -27.37
CA LYS A 291 34.30 -41.44 -27.53
C LYS A 291 34.22 -40.08 -28.31
N PRO A 292 35.29 -39.24 -28.34
CA PRO A 292 35.28 -37.90 -28.95
C PRO A 292 35.98 -37.83 -30.34
N VAL A 293 35.93 -36.68 -31.04
CA VAL A 293 37.02 -36.21 -31.94
C VAL A 293 36.92 -34.71 -32.35
N LEU A 294 38.08 -34.04 -32.33
CA LEU A 294 38.60 -32.81 -33.02
C LEU A 294 37.74 -31.53 -33.29
N SER A 295 38.39 -30.39 -32.99
CA SER A 295 38.16 -29.05 -33.58
C SER A 295 39.02 -28.84 -34.85
N PRO A 296 38.77 -27.77 -35.65
CA PRO A 296 39.88 -26.82 -35.91
C PRO A 296 39.51 -25.33 -36.11
N ASN A 297 40.19 -24.46 -35.35
CA ASN A 297 40.84 -23.20 -35.73
C ASN A 297 40.34 -22.25 -36.87
N THR A 298 39.85 -21.07 -36.43
CA THR A 298 40.30 -19.70 -36.83
C THR A 298 39.85 -19.14 -38.23
N PRO A 299 40.10 -17.84 -38.59
CA PRO A 299 39.01 -16.84 -38.60
C PRO A 299 38.82 -16.06 -39.94
N ILE A 300 37.74 -15.26 -40.02
CA ILE A 300 37.56 -14.18 -41.03
C ILE A 300 36.99 -12.92 -40.35
N THR A 301 37.33 -11.73 -40.86
CA THR A 301 37.04 -10.40 -40.28
C THR A 301 36.27 -9.48 -41.25
N THR A 302 35.42 -8.60 -40.67
CA THR A 302 35.09 -7.21 -41.12
C THR A 302 34.42 -6.98 -42.50
N PRO A 303 33.91 -5.76 -42.84
CA PRO A 303 33.39 -4.65 -42.02
C PRO A 303 32.03 -4.03 -42.53
N LEU A 304 31.64 -2.89 -41.95
CA LEU A 304 30.80 -1.77 -42.46
C LEU A 304 29.30 -1.71 -42.08
N THR A 305 28.60 -0.56 -42.16
CA THR A 305 28.61 0.76 -41.43
C THR A 305 27.30 1.51 -41.85
N VAL A 306 26.95 2.67 -41.23
CA VAL A 306 25.95 3.68 -41.71
C VAL A 306 24.46 3.30 -41.44
N GLN A 307 23.54 4.14 -40.93
CA GLN A 307 23.55 5.53 -40.42
C GLN A 307 22.48 5.71 -39.30
N ALA A 308 22.42 6.86 -38.64
CA ALA A 308 21.40 7.21 -37.65
C ALA A 308 20.35 8.21 -38.19
N MET A 309 19.13 8.17 -37.65
CA MET A 309 18.13 9.25 -37.75
C MET A 309 17.40 9.46 -36.40
N GLN A 310 17.46 10.70 -35.90
CA GLN A 310 16.51 11.31 -34.95
C GLN A 310 15.41 12.03 -35.77
N PRO A 311 14.33 12.63 -35.20
CA PRO A 311 13.95 12.89 -33.78
C PRO A 311 12.59 12.20 -33.43
N VAL A 312 11.76 12.51 -32.40
CA VAL A 312 11.50 13.68 -31.53
C VAL A 312 11.08 13.22 -30.13
N GLN A 313 11.45 13.96 -29.08
CA GLN A 313 11.00 13.71 -27.70
C GLN A 313 9.60 14.31 -27.42
N LYS A 314 8.77 13.57 -26.69
CA LYS A 314 7.74 14.09 -25.78
C LYS A 314 7.82 13.30 -24.47
N SER A 315 7.72 14.00 -23.34
CA SER A 315 7.89 13.41 -22.01
C SER A 315 6.56 13.21 -21.29
N SER A 316 6.39 12.07 -20.63
CA SER A 316 5.42 11.85 -19.57
C SER A 316 6.14 11.58 -18.25
N ARG A 317 5.52 11.90 -17.12
CA ARG A 317 6.11 11.73 -15.78
C ARG A 317 5.91 10.30 -15.30
N ARG A 318 6.93 9.75 -14.63
CA ARG A 318 6.93 8.42 -14.02
C ARG A 318 7.35 8.58 -12.56
N ALA A 319 6.76 7.80 -11.65
CA ALA A 319 7.28 7.70 -10.29
C ALA A 319 8.73 7.15 -10.33
N PRO A 320 9.60 7.52 -9.37
CA PRO A 320 11.02 7.22 -9.48
C PRO A 320 11.33 5.74 -9.31
N GLU A 321 11.57 5.05 -10.42
CA GLU A 321 12.55 3.97 -10.44
C GLU A 321 13.91 4.53 -9.97
N PRO A 322 14.76 3.71 -9.31
CA PRO A 322 16.14 4.11 -9.03
C PRO A 322 16.83 4.48 -10.35
N SER A 323 17.34 5.71 -10.44
CA SER A 323 17.75 6.32 -11.70
C SER A 323 19.00 5.67 -12.29
N ASN A 324 18.80 4.64 -13.13
CA ASN A 324 19.86 3.98 -13.91
C ASN A 324 20.41 4.83 -15.07
N ASN A 325 20.08 6.13 -15.13
CA ASN A 325 20.70 7.11 -16.02
C ASN A 325 21.04 8.38 -15.23
N VAL A 326 22.28 8.45 -14.74
CA VAL A 326 22.97 9.69 -14.40
C VAL A 326 24.38 9.66 -15.01
N ASP A 327 24.46 9.31 -16.29
CA ASP A 327 25.61 9.62 -17.15
C ASP A 327 25.52 11.10 -17.60
N ASP A 328 25.32 12.00 -16.64
CA ASP A 328 25.49 13.44 -16.81
C ASP A 328 26.92 13.78 -16.37
N ASN A 329 27.76 14.13 -17.35
CA ASN A 329 29.20 13.87 -17.31
C ASN A 329 30.02 14.84 -16.44
N PHE A 330 29.87 14.74 -15.11
CA PHE A 330 30.78 15.35 -14.16
C PHE A 330 32.05 14.50 -13.99
N ASP A 331 32.97 14.60 -14.97
CA ASP A 331 34.34 14.08 -14.87
C ASP A 331 35.15 14.88 -13.82
N PHE A 332 34.91 14.54 -12.55
CA PHE A 332 35.74 14.93 -11.43
C PHE A 332 36.58 13.72 -10.98
N ALA A 333 37.84 13.71 -11.42
CA ALA A 333 38.89 12.76 -11.03
C ALA A 333 38.90 12.43 -9.51
N PRO A 334 39.41 11.25 -9.08
CA PRO A 334 39.19 10.72 -7.72
C PRO A 334 39.98 11.45 -6.61
N TRP A 335 39.51 12.63 -6.22
CA TRP A 335 39.98 13.38 -5.06
C TRP A 335 39.59 12.67 -3.75
N LYS A 336 40.45 11.74 -3.30
CA LYS A 336 40.30 11.06 -2.00
C LYS A 336 40.15 12.09 -0.87
N ILE A 337 39.00 12.07 -0.19
CA ILE A 337 38.76 12.84 1.03
C ILE A 337 39.60 12.20 2.15
N ASN A 338 40.83 12.68 2.30
CA ASN A 338 41.88 11.99 3.06
C ASN A 338 42.14 12.55 4.46
N THR A 339 41.26 13.41 4.99
CA THR A 339 41.26 13.88 6.39
C THR A 339 39.83 14.18 6.86
N ASN A 340 39.56 14.04 8.17
CA ASN A 340 38.28 14.44 8.78
C ASN A 340 37.92 15.90 8.46
N ALA A 341 38.88 16.82 8.55
CA ALA A 341 38.66 18.24 8.26
C ALA A 341 38.20 18.50 6.80
N LYS A 342 38.69 17.73 5.82
CA LYS A 342 38.18 17.80 4.43
C LYS A 342 36.78 17.22 4.30
N PHE A 343 36.46 16.16 5.05
CA PHE A 343 35.12 15.57 5.07
C PHE A 343 34.09 16.52 5.68
N GLU A 344 34.39 17.10 6.84
CA GLU A 344 33.55 18.10 7.51
C GLU A 344 33.33 19.35 6.64
N ALA A 345 34.38 19.84 5.97
CA ALA A 345 34.27 20.95 5.01
C ALA A 345 33.42 20.59 3.77
N ALA A 346 33.51 19.36 3.26
CA ALA A 346 32.68 18.89 2.15
C ALA A 346 31.20 18.75 2.56
N LEU A 347 30.92 18.24 3.77
CA LEU A 347 29.57 18.19 4.33
C LEU A 347 28.98 19.61 4.52
N ASP A 348 29.77 20.57 5.01
CA ASP A 348 29.27 21.94 5.22
C ASP A 348 29.10 22.73 3.90
N ASN A 349 29.91 22.45 2.88
CA ASN A 349 29.65 22.94 1.52
C ASN A 349 28.32 22.39 0.98
N LEU A 350 28.13 21.06 0.97
CA LEU A 350 26.88 20.41 0.55
C LEU A 350 25.66 20.97 1.30
N ARG A 351 25.79 21.17 2.62
CA ARG A 351 24.76 21.76 3.48
C ARG A 351 24.44 23.20 3.08
N ARG A 352 25.45 24.04 2.82
CA ARG A 352 25.27 25.44 2.38
C ARG A 352 24.67 25.54 0.98
N GLU A 353 25.12 24.71 0.04
CA GLU A 353 24.62 24.66 -1.35
C GLU A 353 23.13 24.31 -1.38
N ALA A 354 22.70 23.32 -0.59
CA ALA A 354 21.29 22.95 -0.44
C ALA A 354 20.50 23.88 0.51
N SER A 355 21.11 24.94 1.06
CA SER A 355 20.52 25.86 2.06
C SER A 355 19.99 25.20 3.34
N VAL A 356 20.37 23.96 3.63
CA VAL A 356 19.87 23.15 4.75
C VAL A 356 20.40 23.68 6.09
N PRO A 357 19.56 23.81 7.15
CA PRO A 357 20.01 24.37 8.42
C PRO A 357 21.03 23.49 9.14
N ALA A 358 20.74 22.20 9.32
CA ALA A 358 21.61 21.23 9.97
C ALA A 358 21.64 19.86 9.26
N LEU A 359 22.79 19.18 9.37
CA LEU A 359 23.02 17.85 8.86
C LEU A 359 23.83 17.04 9.88
N ALA A 360 23.38 15.84 10.20
CA ALA A 360 24.06 14.86 11.04
C ALA A 360 24.40 13.62 10.20
N VAL A 361 25.61 13.08 10.34
CA VAL A 361 26.13 11.96 9.52
C VAL A 361 26.87 10.96 10.41
N GLY A 362 26.57 9.67 10.24
CA GLY A 362 27.23 8.58 10.93
C GLY A 362 27.95 7.62 9.98
N VAL A 363 29.18 7.25 10.35
CA VAL A 363 29.89 6.08 9.79
C VAL A 363 30.00 5.04 10.90
N VAL A 364 29.33 3.90 10.70
CA VAL A 364 29.30 2.77 11.63
C VAL A 364 30.16 1.64 11.06
N SER A 365 30.88 0.93 11.93
CA SER A 365 31.65 -0.25 11.58
C SER A 365 31.43 -1.34 12.62
N VAL A 366 31.54 -2.61 12.22
CA VAL A 366 31.46 -3.75 13.15
C VAL A 366 32.68 -3.80 14.09
N ASP A 367 33.85 -3.34 13.62
CA ASP A 367 35.16 -3.45 14.27
C ASP A 367 35.62 -2.20 15.04
N SER A 368 34.93 -1.05 14.88
CA SER A 368 35.36 0.21 15.49
C SER A 368 34.19 1.10 15.93
N PRO A 369 34.33 1.91 17.00
CA PRO A 369 33.31 2.85 17.45
C PRO A 369 32.80 3.78 16.33
N PRO A 370 31.50 4.13 16.32
CA PRO A 370 30.90 4.93 15.25
C PRO A 370 31.48 6.36 15.22
N LYS A 371 31.82 6.83 14.02
CA LYS A 371 32.28 8.19 13.77
C LYS A 371 31.07 9.06 13.44
N ILE A 372 30.81 10.07 14.28
CA ILE A 372 29.61 10.91 14.22
C ILE A 372 30.03 12.35 13.95
N TYR A 373 29.44 12.94 12.91
CA TYR A 373 29.68 14.30 12.44
C TYR A 373 28.34 15.05 12.46
N VAL A 374 28.31 16.25 13.03
CA VAL A 374 27.09 17.07 13.17
C VAL A 374 27.45 18.52 12.86
N ILE A 375 26.76 19.14 11.90
CA ILE A 375 27.11 20.46 11.35
C ILE A 375 25.89 21.34 11.09
N GLY A 376 26.11 22.66 11.10
CA GLY A 376 25.07 23.66 10.88
C GLY A 376 24.37 24.12 12.16
N ASN A 377 23.13 24.59 12.03
CA ASN A 377 22.36 25.21 13.11
C ASN A 377 20.98 24.56 13.29
N ARG A 378 20.52 24.50 14.54
CA ARG A 378 19.23 23.90 14.95
C ARG A 378 18.02 24.47 14.22
N LYS A 379 18.09 25.73 13.78
CA LYS A 379 17.02 26.39 13.04
C LYS A 379 17.58 27.37 12.00
N GLN A 380 16.92 27.46 10.85
CA GLN A 380 17.23 28.44 9.81
C GLN A 380 17.23 29.87 10.38
N LYS A 381 18.20 30.69 9.94
CA LYS A 381 18.44 32.08 10.41
C LYS A 381 18.66 32.23 11.93
N CYS A 382 19.03 31.16 12.65
CA CYS A 382 19.42 31.20 14.06
C CYS A 382 20.86 30.69 14.24
N PRO A 383 21.76 31.40 14.95
CA PRO A 383 23.16 30.99 15.14
C PRO A 383 23.34 29.96 16.28
N SER A 384 22.33 29.13 16.55
CA SER A 384 22.40 28.07 17.56
C SER A 384 22.92 26.79 16.90
N PRO A 385 24.19 26.39 17.11
CA PRO A 385 24.76 25.23 16.43
C PRO A 385 24.08 23.94 16.88
N VAL A 386 24.00 22.95 15.97
CA VAL A 386 23.63 21.59 16.36
C VAL A 386 24.78 20.88 17.07
N THR A 387 24.46 19.99 18.00
CA THR A 387 25.45 19.19 18.76
C THR A 387 25.19 17.69 18.64
N ARG A 388 26.16 16.86 19.04
CA ARG A 388 25.98 15.40 19.11
C ARG A 388 24.99 14.92 20.18
N ALA A 389 24.56 15.78 21.10
CA ALA A 389 23.55 15.49 22.11
C ALA A 389 22.14 15.98 21.71
N ASP A 390 22.03 16.63 20.55
CA ASP A 390 20.75 17.08 20.01
C ASP A 390 19.96 15.89 19.46
N CYS A 391 18.66 15.83 19.77
CA CYS A 391 17.76 14.80 19.28
C CYS A 391 17.13 15.22 17.96
N PHE A 392 17.26 14.40 16.93
CA PHE A 392 16.60 14.59 15.64
C PHE A 392 15.40 13.65 15.54
N THR A 393 14.34 14.07 14.86
CA THR A 393 13.22 13.18 14.52
C THR A 393 13.72 12.12 13.52
N LEU A 394 13.48 10.85 13.86
CA LEU A 394 13.74 9.72 12.98
C LEU A 394 12.56 9.57 12.03
N ALA A 395 12.82 9.74 10.74
CA ALA A 395 11.78 9.70 9.72
C ALA A 395 11.53 8.30 9.10
N ASN A 396 12.13 7.25 9.69
CA ASN A 396 11.99 5.85 9.31
C ASN A 396 11.65 4.92 10.49
N THR A 397 10.61 5.27 11.26
CA THR A 397 10.23 4.48 12.45
C THR A 397 9.54 3.16 12.10
N ASN A 398 9.18 2.95 10.83
CA ASN A 398 8.79 1.65 10.25
C ASN A 398 9.82 0.57 10.61
N ILE A 399 11.12 0.83 10.45
CA ILE A 399 12.19 -0.14 10.75
C ILE A 399 12.27 -0.46 12.26
N ILE A 400 11.97 0.50 13.14
CA ILE A 400 11.91 0.26 14.59
C ILE A 400 10.70 -0.63 14.94
N THR A 401 9.57 -0.42 14.26
CA THR A 401 8.35 -1.24 14.44
C THR A 401 8.51 -2.66 13.87
N THR A 402 9.11 -2.84 12.69
CA THR A 402 9.39 -4.18 12.15
C THR A 402 10.47 -4.91 12.96
N THR A 403 11.43 -4.19 13.53
CA THR A 403 12.42 -4.75 14.47
C THR A 403 11.75 -5.23 15.76
N LEU A 404 10.85 -4.44 16.34
CA LEU A 404 10.09 -4.87 17.52
C LEU A 404 9.25 -6.11 17.22
N LEU A 405 8.61 -6.17 16.05
CA LEU A 405 7.91 -7.35 15.56
C LEU A 405 8.86 -8.56 15.47
N ALA A 406 10.05 -8.40 14.88
CA ALA A 406 11.03 -9.48 14.78
C ALA A 406 11.47 -10.01 16.17
N ILE A 407 11.67 -9.12 17.16
CA ILE A 407 11.99 -9.51 18.55
C ILE A 407 10.85 -10.32 19.20
N LEU A 408 9.59 -10.05 18.84
CA LEU A 408 8.43 -10.76 19.37
C LEU A 408 8.15 -12.07 18.61
N ILE A 409 8.54 -12.17 17.33
CA ILE A 409 8.61 -13.44 16.58
C ILE A 409 9.72 -14.35 17.16
N ASP A 410 10.91 -13.79 17.43
CA ASP A 410 12.07 -14.49 18.03
C ASP A 410 11.74 -15.08 19.41
N ARG A 411 10.77 -14.46 20.12
CA ARG A 411 10.23 -14.92 21.42
C ARG A 411 9.00 -15.81 21.29
N GLY A 412 8.61 -16.21 20.09
CA GLY A 412 7.48 -17.10 19.81
C GLY A 412 6.08 -16.49 20.04
N VAL A 413 5.96 -15.16 20.15
CA VAL A 413 4.68 -14.45 20.38
C VAL A 413 3.91 -14.22 19.07
N PHE A 414 4.61 -14.23 17.94
CA PHE A 414 4.07 -14.06 16.59
C PHE A 414 4.78 -15.00 15.59
N ARG A 415 4.19 -15.18 14.40
CA ARG A 415 4.86 -15.71 13.20
C ARG A 415 4.64 -14.75 12.02
N TRP A 416 5.59 -14.70 11.08
CA TRP A 416 5.47 -13.89 9.86
C TRP A 416 4.25 -14.26 9.00
N GLU A 417 3.85 -15.54 9.05
CA GLU A 417 2.75 -16.10 8.25
C GLU A 417 1.35 -15.88 8.86
N GLU A 418 1.23 -15.26 10.04
CA GLU A 418 -0.09 -14.99 10.63
C GLU A 418 -0.90 -14.01 9.79
N SER A 419 -2.15 -14.36 9.53
CA SER A 419 -3.09 -13.52 8.79
C SER A 419 -3.60 -12.37 9.65
N VAL A 420 -4.07 -11.29 9.03
CA VAL A 420 -4.80 -10.21 9.77
C VAL A 420 -6.04 -10.73 10.53
N VAL A 421 -6.57 -11.90 10.18
CA VAL A 421 -7.67 -12.56 10.90
C VAL A 421 -7.17 -13.18 12.21
N ASP A 422 -5.98 -13.77 12.22
CA ASP A 422 -5.29 -14.28 13.43
C ASP A 422 -4.78 -13.14 14.33
N LEU A 423 -4.38 -12.02 13.72
CA LEU A 423 -3.93 -10.82 14.43
C LEU A 423 -5.10 -10.08 15.10
N PHE A 424 -6.26 -10.02 14.44
CA PHE A 424 -7.44 -9.27 14.91
C PHE A 424 -8.73 -10.12 14.93
N PRO A 425 -8.87 -11.11 15.83
CA PRO A 425 -10.09 -11.92 15.92
C PRO A 425 -11.37 -11.12 16.18
N SER A 426 -11.25 -9.92 16.78
CA SER A 426 -12.34 -8.95 16.98
C SER A 426 -12.81 -8.27 15.69
N LEU A 427 -11.95 -8.22 14.67
CA LEU A 427 -12.22 -7.66 13.35
C LEU A 427 -12.48 -8.74 12.28
N ALA A 428 -12.23 -10.02 12.58
CA ALA A 428 -12.35 -11.15 11.63
C ALA A 428 -13.64 -11.15 10.79
N SER A 429 -14.81 -10.91 11.39
CA SER A 429 -16.10 -10.89 10.67
C SER A 429 -16.41 -9.56 9.96
N ARG A 430 -15.51 -8.57 10.07
CA ARG A 430 -15.60 -7.23 9.47
C ARG A 430 -14.52 -7.00 8.42
N ALA A 431 -13.42 -7.74 8.48
CA ALA A 431 -12.38 -7.72 7.47
C ALA A 431 -12.95 -8.19 6.12
N HIS A 432 -12.55 -7.53 5.04
CA HIS A 432 -12.90 -7.97 3.70
C HIS A 432 -12.13 -9.27 3.37
N PRO A 433 -12.77 -10.34 2.88
CA PRO A 433 -12.09 -11.63 2.66
C PRO A 433 -10.85 -11.64 1.75
N PHE A 434 -10.68 -10.68 0.83
CA PHE A 434 -9.39 -10.51 0.12
C PHE A 434 -8.23 -10.13 1.04
N HIS A 435 -8.50 -9.56 2.22
CA HIS A 435 -7.50 -9.37 3.28
C HIS A 435 -7.21 -10.64 4.09
N HIS A 436 -7.98 -11.73 4.01
CA HIS A 436 -7.72 -12.93 4.82
C HIS A 436 -6.37 -13.60 4.49
N GLN A 437 -5.85 -13.40 3.27
CA GLN A 437 -4.49 -13.83 2.88
C GLN A 437 -3.39 -12.79 3.20
N THR A 438 -3.73 -11.60 3.71
CA THR A 438 -2.75 -10.59 4.12
C THR A 438 -2.05 -11.04 5.39
N THR A 439 -0.75 -11.29 5.31
CA THR A 439 0.07 -11.77 6.44
C THR A 439 0.83 -10.64 7.13
N LEU A 440 1.31 -10.92 8.34
CA LEU A 440 2.19 -10.06 9.11
C LEU A 440 3.50 -9.73 8.37
N GLY A 441 4.03 -10.67 7.59
CA GLY A 441 5.14 -10.46 6.66
C GLY A 441 4.81 -9.56 5.48
N MET A 442 3.60 -9.68 4.89
CA MET A 442 3.13 -8.74 3.85
C MET A 442 2.98 -7.31 4.38
N LEU A 443 2.53 -7.14 5.64
CA LEU A 443 2.52 -5.83 6.29
C LEU A 443 3.94 -5.27 6.42
N ALA A 444 4.86 -6.03 6.99
CA ALA A 444 6.23 -5.57 7.27
C ALA A 444 7.05 -5.27 5.99
N ALA A 445 6.86 -6.07 4.94
CA ALA A 445 7.48 -5.85 3.64
C ALA A 445 6.76 -4.82 2.77
N HIS A 446 5.67 -4.18 3.25
CA HIS A 446 4.84 -3.25 2.47
C HIS A 446 4.21 -3.84 1.18
N HIS A 447 3.82 -5.12 1.23
CA HIS A 447 3.10 -5.86 0.18
C HIS A 447 1.68 -6.25 0.63
N SER A 448 1.05 -5.47 1.50
CA SER A 448 -0.27 -5.73 2.10
C SER A 448 -1.47 -5.52 1.17
N GLY A 449 -1.22 -5.03 -0.05
CA GLY A 449 -2.26 -4.56 -0.96
C GLY A 449 -2.74 -3.13 -0.71
N LEU A 450 -2.26 -2.45 0.34
CA LEU A 450 -2.73 -1.11 0.73
C LEU A 450 -1.92 0.00 0.07
N THR A 451 -2.50 0.72 -0.90
CA THR A 451 -1.87 1.82 -1.65
C THR A 451 -2.47 3.20 -1.31
N SER A 452 -3.75 3.24 -0.94
CA SER A 452 -4.43 4.50 -0.56
C SER A 452 -3.83 5.05 0.73
N GLN A 453 -3.50 6.35 0.73
CA GLN A 453 -2.87 7.02 1.87
C GLN A 453 -3.91 7.42 2.93
N ILE A 454 -3.49 7.49 4.19
CA ILE A 454 -4.39 7.69 5.33
C ILE A 454 -5.13 9.03 5.29
N GLU A 455 -4.58 9.99 4.54
CA GLU A 455 -5.08 11.35 4.32
C GLU A 455 -6.20 11.38 3.25
N SER A 456 -6.29 10.39 2.35
CA SER A 456 -7.38 10.25 1.38
C SER A 456 -8.42 9.18 1.76
N VAL A 457 -8.13 8.28 2.70
CA VAL A 457 -9.10 7.28 3.18
C VAL A 457 -10.27 7.95 3.93
N GLU A 458 -11.49 7.56 3.54
CA GLU A 458 -12.75 8.20 3.95
C GLU A 458 -12.76 9.73 3.73
N ASP A 459 -12.22 10.19 2.59
CA ASP A 459 -12.15 11.61 2.23
C ASP A 459 -11.43 12.46 3.31
N GLY A 460 -10.45 11.84 3.97
CA GLY A 460 -9.69 12.38 5.09
C GLY A 460 -10.39 12.35 6.45
N ASP A 461 -11.60 11.77 6.56
CA ASP A 461 -12.30 11.60 7.86
C ASP A 461 -11.43 10.78 8.82
N LEU A 462 -10.76 9.74 8.32
CA LEU A 462 -9.86 8.91 9.12
C LEU A 462 -8.69 9.74 9.68
N PHE A 463 -7.99 10.52 8.85
CA PHE A 463 -6.88 11.36 9.30
C PHE A 463 -7.34 12.45 10.29
N ARG A 464 -8.48 13.09 10.02
CA ARG A 464 -9.09 14.09 10.91
C ARG A 464 -9.52 13.47 12.25
N TYR A 465 -9.99 12.22 12.26
CA TYR A 465 -10.34 11.48 13.47
C TYR A 465 -9.11 11.08 14.30
N ILE A 466 -8.08 10.47 13.70
CA ILE A 466 -6.90 9.99 14.45
C ILE A 466 -6.06 11.11 15.07
N ARG A 467 -6.22 12.36 14.60
CA ARG A 467 -5.68 13.56 15.26
C ARG A 467 -6.35 13.89 16.60
N GLN A 468 -7.58 13.43 16.82
CA GLN A 468 -8.42 13.82 17.97
C GLN A 468 -8.53 12.73 19.05
N VAL A 469 -7.97 11.54 18.84
CA VAL A 469 -8.08 10.39 19.76
C VAL A 469 -6.73 9.87 20.23
N SER A 470 -6.74 9.04 21.29
CA SER A 470 -5.53 8.39 21.79
C SER A 470 -4.95 7.40 20.77
N ALA A 471 -3.63 7.22 20.81
CA ALA A 471 -2.88 6.41 19.84
C ALA A 471 -3.50 5.03 19.55
N LYS A 472 -3.87 4.25 20.58
CA LYS A 472 -4.52 2.94 20.42
C LYS A 472 -5.90 3.02 19.77
N LYS A 473 -6.73 4.03 20.11
CA LYS A 473 -8.02 4.27 19.42
C LYS A 473 -7.80 4.63 17.94
N GLY A 474 -6.80 5.45 17.65
CA GLY A 474 -6.45 5.83 16.29
C GLY A 474 -5.99 4.63 15.46
N ARG A 475 -5.07 3.81 15.98
CA ARG A 475 -4.63 2.57 15.31
C ARG A 475 -5.78 1.58 15.08
N PHE A 476 -6.68 1.41 16.05
CA PHE A 476 -7.87 0.57 15.89
C PHE A 476 -8.84 1.12 14.82
N ALA A 477 -9.01 2.44 14.71
CA ALA A 477 -9.80 3.06 13.65
C ALA A 477 -9.17 2.85 12.26
N VAL A 478 -7.85 2.93 12.15
CA VAL A 478 -7.12 2.58 10.90
C VAL A 478 -7.37 1.12 10.54
N ALA A 479 -7.26 0.19 11.48
CA ALA A 479 -7.55 -1.23 11.23
C ALA A 479 -9.00 -1.47 10.78
N MET A 480 -9.97 -0.86 11.46
CA MET A 480 -11.39 -0.90 11.07
C MET A 480 -11.63 -0.37 9.65
N SER A 481 -11.01 0.76 9.28
CA SER A 481 -11.24 1.44 8.00
C SER A 481 -10.52 0.76 6.83
N TYR A 482 -9.24 0.39 7.01
CA TYR A 482 -8.46 -0.27 5.96
C TYR A 482 -8.84 -1.74 5.75
N LEU A 483 -9.06 -2.52 6.82
CA LEU A 483 -9.41 -3.94 6.66
C LEU A 483 -10.88 -4.14 6.30
N GLY A 484 -11.77 -3.19 6.59
CA GLY A 484 -13.21 -3.28 6.32
C GLY A 484 -13.61 -3.11 4.84
N ARG A 485 -12.67 -2.67 4.00
CA ARG A 485 -12.76 -2.54 2.54
C ARG A 485 -11.85 -3.57 1.87
N PRO A 486 -12.01 -3.92 0.58
CA PRO A 486 -10.96 -4.62 -0.14
C PRO A 486 -9.65 -3.80 -0.14
N PRO A 487 -8.49 -4.47 -0.24
CA PRO A 487 -7.24 -3.79 -0.51
C PRO A 487 -7.28 -3.08 -1.88
N ASP A 488 -6.31 -2.21 -2.14
CA ASP A 488 -6.20 -1.44 -3.38
C ASP A 488 -5.47 -2.24 -4.50
N THR A 489 -4.59 -3.17 -4.10
CA THR A 489 -3.91 -4.17 -4.95
C THR A 489 -3.96 -5.56 -4.30
N ASN A 490 -3.76 -6.65 -5.05
CA ASN A 490 -3.76 -7.99 -4.46
C ASN A 490 -2.62 -8.11 -3.41
N PRO A 491 -2.90 -8.59 -2.18
CA PRO A 491 -1.86 -8.80 -1.18
C PRO A 491 -0.77 -9.75 -1.71
N GLY A 492 0.49 -9.37 -1.53
CA GLY A 492 1.66 -10.08 -2.03
C GLY A 492 2.10 -9.70 -3.45
N THR A 493 1.28 -9.04 -4.28
CA THR A 493 1.63 -8.82 -5.71
C THR A 493 2.33 -7.50 -6.01
N THR A 494 2.24 -6.51 -5.11
CA THR A 494 2.68 -5.14 -5.38
C THR A 494 3.29 -4.52 -4.13
N TYR A 495 4.50 -3.95 -4.27
CA TYR A 495 5.09 -3.09 -3.25
C TYR A 495 4.37 -1.74 -3.22
N SER A 496 3.91 -1.30 -2.04
CA SER A 496 3.42 0.06 -1.84
C SER A 496 3.71 0.53 -0.42
N TRP A 497 4.56 1.57 -0.30
CA TRP A 497 4.83 2.17 1.00
C TRP A 497 3.60 2.91 1.52
N ASN A 498 3.24 2.68 2.78
CA ASN A 498 1.98 3.12 3.35
C ASN A 498 2.08 3.15 4.88
N TRP A 499 1.71 4.27 5.51
CA TRP A 499 1.70 4.40 6.97
C TRP A 499 0.78 3.40 7.68
N ALA A 500 -0.26 2.88 7.01
CA ALA A 500 -1.18 1.90 7.58
C ALA A 500 -0.51 0.57 7.95
N ASN A 501 0.54 0.15 7.24
CA ASN A 501 1.19 -1.15 7.45
C ASN A 501 1.87 -1.27 8.83
N PRO A 502 2.81 -0.38 9.22
CA PRO A 502 3.35 -0.38 10.57
C PRO A 502 2.32 -0.02 11.64
N ILE A 503 1.27 0.74 11.32
CA ILE A 503 0.13 0.97 12.24
C ILE A 503 -0.60 -0.35 12.57
N LEU A 504 -0.88 -1.18 11.57
CA LEU A 504 -1.50 -2.49 11.75
C LEU A 504 -0.58 -3.42 12.56
N ILE A 505 0.72 -3.47 12.25
CA ILE A 505 1.70 -4.22 13.04
C ILE A 505 1.63 -3.75 14.50
N ALA A 506 1.77 -2.45 14.75
CA ALA A 506 1.74 -1.89 16.11
C ALA A 506 0.45 -2.21 16.85
N LEU A 507 -0.73 -2.18 16.20
CA LEU A 507 -1.98 -2.59 16.84
C LEU A 507 -1.94 -4.07 17.26
N ALA A 508 -1.48 -4.97 16.39
CA ALA A 508 -1.37 -6.39 16.70
C ALA A 508 -0.43 -6.64 17.89
N LEU A 509 0.71 -5.95 17.94
CA LEU A 509 1.63 -5.97 19.08
C LEU A 509 0.96 -5.46 20.38
N GLU A 510 0.21 -4.35 20.31
CA GLU A 510 -0.50 -3.75 21.45
C GLU A 510 -1.73 -4.53 21.94
N GLU A 511 -2.37 -5.32 21.10
CA GLU A 511 -3.48 -6.19 21.51
C GLU A 511 -2.95 -7.50 22.11
N ARG A 512 -1.98 -8.17 21.47
CA ARG A 512 -1.46 -9.46 21.95
C ARG A 512 -0.61 -9.36 23.22
N THR A 513 0.15 -8.27 23.39
CA THR A 513 0.99 -8.08 24.60
C THR A 513 0.30 -7.28 25.71
N SER A 514 -0.86 -6.67 25.42
CA SER A 514 -1.52 -5.66 26.26
C SER A 514 -0.65 -4.45 26.68
N SER A 515 0.55 -4.30 26.12
CA SER A 515 1.49 -3.23 26.38
C SER A 515 1.46 -2.20 25.25
N SER A 516 1.72 -0.92 25.53
CA SER A 516 1.76 0.10 24.47
C SER A 516 3.00 -0.05 23.59
N LEU A 517 2.90 0.37 22.32
CA LEU A 517 4.02 0.40 21.37
C LEU A 517 5.23 1.12 21.97
N GLN A 518 5.00 2.28 22.62
CA GLN A 518 6.06 3.06 23.27
C GLN A 518 6.75 2.29 24.40
N SER A 519 5.99 1.56 25.22
CA SER A 519 6.56 0.73 26.29
C SER A 519 7.37 -0.43 25.71
N LEU A 520 6.86 -1.10 24.68
CA LEU A 520 7.54 -2.21 24.02
C LEU A 520 8.85 -1.77 23.35
N VAL A 521 8.82 -0.70 22.54
CA VAL A 521 10.02 -0.15 21.88
C VAL A 521 11.05 0.30 22.93
N LYS A 522 10.63 0.98 24.01
CA LYS A 522 11.57 1.38 25.07
C LYS A 522 12.21 0.16 25.73
N THR A 523 11.42 -0.78 26.23
CA THR A 523 11.92 -1.91 27.02
C THR A 523 12.68 -2.95 26.19
N LEU A 524 12.35 -3.10 24.89
CA LEU A 524 12.92 -4.16 24.04
C LEU A 524 13.94 -3.66 23.00
N ILE A 525 14.02 -2.36 22.74
CA ILE A 525 15.00 -1.77 21.80
C ILE A 525 15.83 -0.68 22.49
N PHE A 526 15.22 0.37 23.06
CA PHE A 526 16.01 1.51 23.56
C PHE A 526 16.85 1.17 24.79
N ASP A 527 16.25 0.55 25.82
CA ASP A 527 16.94 0.23 27.07
C ASP A 527 18.07 -0.80 26.86
N PRO A 528 17.90 -1.88 26.05
CA PRO A 528 18.99 -2.83 25.78
C PRO A 528 20.10 -2.31 24.84
N LEU A 529 19.82 -1.30 24.01
CA LEU A 529 20.80 -0.66 23.11
C LEU A 529 21.39 0.65 23.69
N GLU A 530 21.12 0.94 24.96
CA GLU A 530 21.59 2.12 25.70
C GLU A 530 21.18 3.46 25.05
N MET A 531 20.06 3.48 24.32
CA MET A 531 19.54 4.65 23.59
C MET A 531 18.80 5.62 24.52
N TYR A 532 19.49 6.16 25.53
CA TYR A 532 18.87 6.94 26.61
C TYR A 532 18.34 8.32 26.19
N SER A 533 18.70 8.82 25.01
CA SER A 533 18.13 10.04 24.42
C SER A 533 16.95 9.76 23.48
N ALA A 534 16.58 8.49 23.28
CA ALA A 534 15.48 8.10 22.42
C ALA A 534 14.11 8.29 23.09
N GLY A 535 13.17 8.88 22.36
CA GLY A 535 11.86 9.26 22.85
C GLY A 535 10.79 9.29 21.76
N PHE A 536 9.56 9.58 22.17
CA PHE A 536 8.37 9.54 21.31
C PHE A 536 7.76 10.94 21.17
N GLY A 537 7.17 11.22 20.01
CA GLY A 537 6.79 12.58 19.65
C GLY A 537 8.04 13.42 19.38
N ARG A 538 8.03 14.68 19.79
CA ARG A 538 8.98 15.71 19.31
C ARG A 538 9.91 16.26 20.39
N PRO A 539 11.22 16.38 20.11
CA PRO A 539 12.21 16.89 21.07
C PRO A 539 12.13 18.42 21.24
N ASP A 540 11.71 19.14 20.20
CA ASP A 540 11.59 20.60 20.17
C ASP A 540 10.27 21.14 20.74
N ALA A 541 9.33 20.25 21.11
CA ALA A 541 8.03 20.59 21.68
C ALA A 541 8.00 20.74 23.21
N GLU A 542 9.11 20.46 23.92
CA GLU A 542 9.21 20.76 25.34
C GLU A 542 9.26 22.28 25.59
N LYS A 543 8.67 22.75 26.71
CA LYS A 543 8.47 24.19 27.00
C LYS A 543 9.74 25.05 26.95
N ASN A 544 10.90 24.47 27.26
CA ASN A 544 12.19 25.17 27.21
C ASN A 544 12.84 25.10 25.80
N SER A 545 12.45 24.12 24.99
CA SER A 545 13.01 23.82 23.66
C SER A 545 12.33 24.60 22.54
N SER A 546 11.05 24.93 22.71
CA SER A 546 10.25 25.68 21.73
C SER A 546 10.55 27.19 21.68
N MET A 547 11.56 27.70 22.41
CA MET A 547 11.90 29.13 22.45
C MET A 547 12.44 29.64 21.10
N PRO A 548 11.73 30.49 20.34
CA PRO A 548 12.08 30.76 18.94
C PRO A 548 13.42 31.46 18.72
N ALA A 549 13.94 32.18 19.71
CA ALA A 549 15.22 32.89 19.62
C ALA A 549 16.45 32.01 19.94
N ASN A 550 16.27 30.95 20.73
CA ASN A 550 17.35 30.08 21.22
C ASN A 550 16.82 28.65 21.43
N PRO A 551 16.66 27.87 20.35
CA PRO A 551 16.15 26.50 20.45
C PRO A 551 17.21 25.56 21.05
N THR A 552 16.80 24.73 22.01
CA THR A 552 17.68 23.71 22.64
C THR A 552 17.82 22.45 21.79
N GLN A 553 16.91 22.24 20.85
CA GLN A 553 16.83 21.08 19.96
C GLN A 553 16.64 21.54 18.49
N PRO A 554 16.97 20.70 17.50
CA PRO A 554 16.73 20.99 16.09
C PRO A 554 15.24 21.15 15.83
N TRP A 555 14.85 22.19 15.09
CA TRP A 555 13.51 22.33 14.53
C TRP A 555 13.49 21.75 13.12
N GLY A 556 12.36 21.17 12.71
CA GLY A 556 12.13 20.73 11.33
C GLY A 556 11.81 21.91 10.40
N HIS A 557 12.02 21.76 9.09
CA HIS A 557 11.77 22.81 8.09
C HIS A 557 11.03 22.27 6.86
N ARG A 558 10.19 23.12 6.24
CA ARG A 558 9.58 22.84 4.93
C ARG A 558 10.64 22.93 3.83
N ASP A 559 10.65 21.95 2.94
CA ASP A 559 11.53 21.91 1.75
C ASP A 559 11.44 23.21 0.92
N SER A 560 10.29 23.44 0.27
CA SER A 560 10.06 24.47 -0.75
C SER A 560 10.36 25.93 -0.34
N THR A 561 10.51 26.21 0.96
CA THR A 561 10.74 27.56 1.50
C THR A 561 11.87 27.64 2.52
N MET A 562 12.43 26.50 2.96
CA MET A 562 13.33 26.39 4.12
C MET A 562 12.78 27.08 5.40
N ASN A 563 11.46 27.26 5.50
CA ASN A 563 10.83 27.89 6.64
C ASN A 563 10.75 26.90 7.82
N PRO A 564 11.12 27.32 9.05
CA PRO A 564 11.05 26.47 10.22
C PRO A 564 9.61 26.18 10.62
N LEU A 565 9.30 24.91 10.91
CA LEU A 565 8.02 24.48 11.45
C LEU A 565 7.97 24.84 12.93
N ASN A 566 6.97 25.64 13.35
CA ASN A 566 6.86 26.11 14.72
C ASN A 566 6.44 24.97 15.69
N PRO A 567 7.19 24.68 16.77
CA PRO A 567 6.82 23.62 17.70
C PRO A 567 5.47 23.75 18.39
N THR A 568 4.94 24.97 18.53
CA THR A 568 3.62 25.17 19.16
C THR A 568 2.45 24.84 18.22
N GLU A 569 2.68 24.71 16.92
CA GLU A 569 1.63 24.50 15.91
C GLU A 569 1.41 23.00 15.66
N VAL A 570 0.87 22.31 16.66
CA VAL A 570 0.68 20.83 16.70
C VAL A 570 0.03 20.24 15.43
N ASN A 571 -0.82 21.01 14.75
CA ASN A 571 -1.48 20.58 13.51
C ASN A 571 -0.51 20.32 12.33
N LEU A 572 0.70 20.89 12.34
CA LEU A 572 1.71 20.68 11.29
C LEU A 572 2.41 19.31 11.37
N PHE A 573 2.17 18.54 12.43
CA PHE A 573 2.93 17.35 12.79
C PHE A 573 2.04 16.11 12.86
N GLN A 574 2.64 14.92 12.78
CA GLN A 574 1.87 13.69 12.58
C GLN A 574 1.07 13.21 13.82
N PRO A 575 -0.09 12.55 13.65
CA PRO A 575 -0.96 12.11 14.75
C PRO A 575 -0.30 11.06 15.67
N PRO A 576 -0.65 10.99 16.97
CA PRO A 576 -0.13 9.96 17.89
C PRO A 576 -0.40 8.50 17.49
N ALA A 577 -1.34 8.25 16.57
CA ALA A 577 -1.55 6.94 15.97
C ALA A 577 -0.35 6.48 15.11
N LEU A 578 0.29 7.42 14.39
CA LEU A 578 1.38 7.19 13.44
C LEU A 578 2.75 6.96 14.09
N VAL A 579 2.88 6.87 15.42
CA VAL A 579 4.16 6.63 16.13
C VAL A 579 4.94 5.40 15.59
N ALA A 580 4.22 4.43 15.01
CA ALA A 580 4.79 3.25 14.36
C ALA A 580 5.50 3.52 13.02
N SER A 581 5.22 4.66 12.40
CA SER A 581 5.62 5.06 11.04
C SER A 581 6.43 6.37 11.02
N THR A 582 6.12 7.31 11.92
CA THR A 582 6.77 8.63 12.10
C THR A 582 6.76 9.03 13.58
N GLY A 583 7.62 9.95 14.04
CA GLY A 583 7.50 10.52 15.40
C GLY A 583 8.15 9.72 16.54
N ILE A 584 9.32 9.13 16.25
CA ILE A 584 10.34 8.79 17.25
C ILE A 584 11.49 9.80 17.06
N HIS A 585 12.20 10.17 18.12
CA HIS A 585 13.44 10.94 18.04
C HIS A 585 14.55 10.29 18.85
N CYS A 586 15.81 10.56 18.50
CA CYS A 586 16.97 10.28 19.37
C CYS A 586 18.17 11.13 18.93
N SER A 587 19.24 11.14 19.73
CA SER A 587 20.51 11.75 19.33
C SER A 587 21.27 10.89 18.30
N THR A 588 22.17 11.52 17.54
CA THR A 588 22.95 10.85 16.50
C THR A 588 23.79 9.66 16.99
N PRO A 589 24.41 9.68 18.20
CA PRO A 589 25.06 8.51 18.80
C PRO A 589 24.10 7.32 19.03
N ASP A 590 22.90 7.56 19.57
CA ASP A 590 21.94 6.51 19.88
C ASP A 590 21.43 5.82 18.61
N TYR A 591 21.17 6.60 17.55
CA TYR A 591 20.83 6.02 16.25
C TYR A 591 21.98 5.15 15.69
N ALA A 592 23.23 5.49 15.98
CA ALA A 592 24.36 4.66 15.59
C ALA A 592 24.44 3.33 16.37
N SER A 593 23.94 3.25 17.61
CA SER A 593 23.74 1.97 18.31
C SER A 593 22.70 1.10 17.60
N PHE A 594 21.57 1.68 17.19
CA PHE A 594 20.53 0.99 16.42
C PHE A 594 21.03 0.50 15.05
N VAL A 595 21.76 1.35 14.31
CA VAL A 595 22.38 0.98 13.03
C VAL A 595 23.51 -0.05 13.20
N SER A 596 24.27 -0.02 14.30
CA SER A 596 25.29 -1.03 14.61
C SER A 596 24.68 -2.41 14.94
N MET A 597 23.56 -2.43 15.65
CA MET A 597 22.74 -3.63 15.87
C MET A 597 22.27 -4.19 14.51
N HIS A 598 21.63 -3.37 13.67
CA HIS A 598 21.16 -3.80 12.34
C HIS A 598 22.29 -4.30 11.42
N LEU A 599 23.44 -3.64 11.42
CA LEU A 599 24.62 -4.10 10.69
C LEU A 599 25.02 -5.52 11.13
N ARG A 600 25.10 -5.79 12.44
CA ARG A 600 25.41 -7.11 12.98
C ARG A 600 24.36 -8.17 12.63
N VAL A 601 23.07 -7.84 12.78
CA VAL A 601 21.94 -8.70 12.36
C VAL A 601 22.03 -9.05 10.88
N SER A 602 22.33 -8.08 10.01
CA SER A 602 22.50 -8.29 8.55
C SER A 602 23.73 -9.10 8.16
N MET A 603 24.71 -9.25 9.06
CA MET A 603 25.89 -10.10 8.91
C MET A 603 25.70 -11.50 9.54
N GLY A 604 24.50 -11.82 10.05
CA GLY A 604 24.24 -13.07 10.76
C GLY A 604 24.89 -13.17 12.15
N MET A 605 25.36 -12.03 12.70
CA MET A 605 26.00 -11.99 14.02
C MET A 605 24.95 -11.83 15.13
N PRO A 606 25.14 -12.47 16.30
CA PRO A 606 24.23 -12.31 17.44
C PRO A 606 24.27 -10.89 18.01
N THR A 607 23.14 -10.43 18.55
CA THR A 607 23.00 -9.10 19.17
C THR A 607 22.32 -9.18 20.54
N GLN A 608 22.21 -8.05 21.24
CA GLN A 608 21.54 -7.95 22.55
C GLN A 608 20.03 -8.20 22.49
N ILE A 609 19.40 -8.07 21.31
CA ILE A 609 17.93 -8.07 21.18
C ILE A 609 17.36 -9.04 20.14
N LEU A 610 18.17 -9.45 19.14
CA LEU A 610 17.79 -10.40 18.09
C LEU A 610 18.83 -11.52 17.95
N HIS A 611 18.36 -12.77 17.93
CA HIS A 611 19.19 -13.95 17.66
C HIS A 611 19.39 -14.18 16.13
N PRO A 612 20.50 -14.83 15.71
CA PRO A 612 20.84 -15.02 14.30
C PRO A 612 19.77 -15.69 13.41
N GLU A 613 18.93 -16.57 13.96
CA GLU A 613 17.93 -17.32 13.20
C GLU A 613 16.74 -16.44 12.79
N SER A 614 16.19 -15.66 13.73
CA SER A 614 15.18 -14.64 13.43
C SER A 614 15.76 -13.47 12.64
N ALA A 615 17.01 -13.10 12.91
CA ALA A 615 17.77 -12.09 12.19
C ALA A 615 17.91 -12.41 10.68
N SER A 616 18.20 -13.66 10.32
CA SER A 616 18.35 -14.03 8.92
C SER A 616 17.02 -13.86 8.16
N ARG A 617 15.89 -14.26 8.76
CA ARG A 617 14.57 -14.12 8.15
C ARG A 617 14.14 -12.66 8.00
N PHE A 618 14.50 -11.80 8.96
CA PHE A 618 14.27 -10.35 8.86
C PHE A 618 14.94 -9.73 7.61
N TYR A 619 16.14 -10.20 7.24
CA TYR A 619 16.86 -9.76 6.04
C TYR A 619 16.62 -10.63 4.78
N THR A 620 15.83 -11.70 4.84
CA THR A 620 15.45 -12.43 3.61
C THR A 620 14.57 -11.56 2.72
N ARG A 621 14.82 -11.65 1.41
CA ARG A 621 14.04 -10.99 0.36
C ARG A 621 12.58 -11.48 0.38
N PHE A 622 11.63 -10.54 0.28
CA PHE A 622 10.21 -10.86 0.17
C PHE A 622 9.83 -11.11 -1.30
N SER A 623 9.61 -12.38 -1.66
CA SER A 623 9.38 -12.81 -3.05
C SER A 623 10.50 -12.33 -4.00
N ASP A 624 10.20 -12.07 -5.27
CA ASP A 624 11.16 -11.57 -6.27
C ASP A 624 11.44 -10.05 -6.16
N PHE A 625 10.86 -9.34 -5.18
CA PHE A 625 10.96 -7.89 -5.07
C PHE A 625 12.29 -7.41 -4.46
N SER A 626 12.65 -6.15 -4.71
CA SER A 626 13.86 -5.52 -4.14
C SER A 626 13.69 -5.08 -2.67
N TRP A 627 12.99 -5.86 -1.84
CA TRP A 627 12.69 -5.55 -0.44
C TRP A 627 12.83 -6.79 0.44
N THR A 628 13.13 -6.59 1.72
CA THR A 628 13.23 -7.62 2.76
C THR A 628 11.93 -7.76 3.56
N LEU A 629 11.74 -8.89 4.24
CA LEU A 629 10.66 -9.07 5.22
C LEU A 629 10.67 -8.00 6.33
N GLY A 630 11.85 -7.52 6.72
CA GLY A 630 12.03 -6.46 7.71
C GLY A 630 11.74 -5.04 7.23
N GLY A 631 11.39 -4.85 5.95
CA GLY A 631 11.06 -3.54 5.38
C GLY A 631 12.24 -2.73 4.83
N TRP A 632 13.46 -3.29 4.80
CA TRP A 632 14.61 -2.67 4.11
C TRP A 632 14.56 -2.94 2.60
N ALA A 633 14.88 -1.95 1.77
CA ALA A 633 15.15 -2.12 0.36
C ALA A 633 16.49 -2.84 0.14
N ILE A 634 16.62 -3.54 -0.99
CA ILE A 634 17.82 -4.28 -1.38
C ILE A 634 18.36 -3.71 -2.69
N ALA A 635 19.63 -3.30 -2.69
CA ALA A 635 20.28 -2.72 -3.87
C ALA A 635 21.69 -3.28 -4.04
N SER A 636 22.02 -3.76 -5.24
CA SER A 636 23.42 -4.11 -5.58
C SER A 636 24.27 -2.84 -5.68
N ARG A 637 25.44 -2.83 -5.02
CA ARG A 637 26.36 -1.69 -4.96
C ARG A 637 27.82 -2.16 -4.91
N GLU A 638 28.65 -1.69 -5.84
CA GLU A 638 30.08 -2.04 -5.89
C GLU A 638 30.84 -1.64 -4.62
N TRP A 639 30.53 -0.46 -4.05
CA TRP A 639 31.13 0.00 -2.80
C TRP A 639 30.77 -0.89 -1.60
N ALA A 640 29.60 -1.55 -1.64
CA ALA A 640 29.19 -2.57 -0.67
C ALA A 640 29.75 -3.96 -1.02
N GLY A 641 30.27 -4.17 -2.22
CA GLY A 641 30.81 -5.45 -2.71
C GLY A 641 29.75 -6.50 -3.02
N GLY A 642 28.50 -6.09 -3.24
CA GLY A 642 27.36 -7.00 -3.45
C GLY A 642 26.05 -6.32 -3.06
N GLU A 643 25.13 -7.07 -2.44
CA GLU A 643 23.90 -6.50 -1.90
C GLU A 643 24.18 -5.57 -0.71
N ALA A 644 23.57 -4.39 -0.76
CA ALA A 644 23.42 -3.45 0.34
C ALA A 644 21.93 -3.35 0.72
N PHE A 645 21.66 -3.16 2.01
CA PHE A 645 20.32 -2.86 2.50
C PHE A 645 20.18 -1.36 2.70
N MET A 646 19.07 -0.77 2.32
CA MET A 646 18.83 0.66 2.56
C MET A 646 17.38 0.94 2.92
N ASP A 647 17.18 2.05 3.61
CA ASP A 647 15.86 2.59 3.95
C ASP A 647 16.02 4.11 4.10
N ASN A 648 14.98 4.85 3.72
CA ASN A 648 14.92 6.30 3.82
C ASN A 648 13.50 6.74 4.20
N GLY A 649 13.36 7.99 4.62
CA GLY A 649 12.05 8.53 4.99
C GLY A 649 12.09 10.01 5.30
N ARG A 650 10.89 10.61 5.38
CA ARG A 650 10.68 12.02 5.69
C ARG A 650 9.42 12.24 6.52
N CYS A 651 9.49 13.08 7.54
CA CYS A 651 8.34 13.49 8.37
C CYS A 651 8.66 14.68 9.27
N ASP A 652 7.63 15.40 9.70
CA ASP A 652 7.69 16.45 10.73
C ASP A 652 8.77 17.54 10.49
N GLY A 653 9.19 17.74 9.23
CA GLY A 653 10.25 18.68 8.87
C GLY A 653 11.66 18.09 8.83
N PHE A 654 11.81 16.77 8.83
CA PHE A 654 13.08 16.03 8.85
C PHE A 654 13.12 14.95 7.77
N SER A 655 14.33 14.59 7.32
CA SER A 655 14.58 13.48 6.41
C SER A 655 15.75 12.62 6.88
N ILE A 656 15.74 11.33 6.52
CA ILE A 656 16.78 10.36 6.84
C ILE A 656 17.09 9.45 5.64
N SER A 657 18.36 9.05 5.49
CA SER A 657 18.79 7.97 4.61
C SER A 657 19.80 7.09 5.35
N THR A 658 19.57 5.78 5.37
CA THR A 658 20.39 4.78 6.08
C THR A 658 20.73 3.62 5.14
N TRP A 659 22.00 3.23 5.12
CA TRP A 659 22.57 2.22 4.23
C TRP A 659 23.47 1.23 5.00
N LEU A 660 23.26 -0.07 4.83
CA LEU A 660 24.07 -1.16 5.39
C LEU A 660 24.83 -1.87 4.27
N ALA A 661 26.13 -2.14 4.48
CA ALA A 661 26.95 -2.98 3.61
C ALA A 661 27.52 -4.16 4.41
N PRO A 662 26.78 -5.28 4.54
CA PRO A 662 27.16 -6.41 5.40
C PRO A 662 28.52 -6.99 5.00
N LEU A 663 28.75 -7.15 3.69
CA LEU A 663 29.99 -7.67 3.09
C LEU A 663 31.22 -6.75 3.28
N LYS A 664 31.05 -5.55 3.85
CA LYS A 664 32.14 -4.63 4.23
C LYS A 664 32.24 -4.39 5.74
N GLY A 665 31.35 -4.96 6.55
CA GLY A 665 31.28 -4.67 7.99
C GLY A 665 31.05 -3.18 8.30
N LYS A 666 30.35 -2.46 7.42
CA LYS A 666 30.14 -1.00 7.50
C LYS A 666 28.69 -0.61 7.23
N ALA A 667 28.24 0.45 7.89
CA ALA A 667 26.96 1.09 7.65
C ALA A 667 27.09 2.62 7.73
N TYR A 668 26.16 3.31 7.11
CA TYR A 668 26.18 4.76 6.91
C TYR A 668 24.78 5.32 7.11
N PHE A 669 24.67 6.50 7.69
CA PHE A 669 23.39 7.22 7.72
C PHE A 669 23.60 8.73 7.73
N ALA A 670 22.58 9.46 7.27
CA ALA A 670 22.50 10.90 7.42
C ALA A 670 21.08 11.34 7.76
N ILE A 671 20.98 12.36 8.62
CA ILE A 671 19.73 12.98 9.06
C ILE A 671 19.81 14.48 8.78
N ALA A 672 18.81 15.05 8.14
CA ALA A 672 18.68 16.49 7.90
C ALA A 672 17.40 17.03 8.53
N ASN A 673 17.43 18.25 9.06
CA ASN A 673 16.23 18.91 9.60
C ASN A 673 15.44 19.70 8.53
N VAL A 674 15.29 19.07 7.36
CA VAL A 674 14.44 19.52 6.25
C VAL A 674 13.68 18.31 5.72
N ASP A 675 12.41 18.48 5.40
CA ASP A 675 11.54 17.45 4.79
C ASP A 675 11.78 17.32 3.26
N GLY A 676 10.86 16.65 2.57
CA GLY A 676 10.69 16.72 1.12
C GLY A 676 11.76 16.01 0.28
N ASP A 677 11.97 16.49 -0.93
CA ASP A 677 12.90 15.91 -1.91
C ASP A 677 14.31 16.46 -1.70
N VAL A 678 14.46 17.71 -1.25
CA VAL A 678 15.78 18.26 -0.87
C VAL A 678 16.33 17.57 0.37
N GLY A 679 15.49 17.25 1.36
CA GLY A 679 15.88 16.51 2.56
C GLY A 679 16.35 15.08 2.26
N LEU A 680 15.63 14.35 1.39
CA LEU A 680 16.06 13.03 0.90
C LEU A 680 17.35 13.13 0.06
N LYS A 681 17.44 14.11 -0.84
CA LYS A 681 18.61 14.30 -1.72
C LYS A 681 19.88 14.69 -0.95
N ILE A 682 19.80 15.55 0.07
CA ILE A 682 20.98 15.90 0.87
C ILE A 682 21.45 14.72 1.72
N THR A 683 20.54 13.96 2.32
CA THR A 683 20.92 12.82 3.19
C THR A 683 21.58 11.70 2.39
N ASP A 684 21.08 11.37 1.20
CA ASP A 684 21.75 10.38 0.34
C ASP A 684 23.11 10.89 -0.19
N ASN A 685 23.21 12.15 -0.61
CA ASN A 685 24.50 12.78 -0.99
C ASN A 685 25.53 12.78 0.16
N ALA A 686 25.07 12.99 1.39
CA ALA A 686 25.90 12.96 2.59
C ALA A 686 26.39 11.55 2.92
N VAL A 687 25.55 10.52 2.75
CA VAL A 687 25.95 9.12 2.80
C VAL A 687 26.97 8.79 1.69
N GLY A 688 26.77 9.29 0.47
CA GLY A 688 27.72 9.16 -0.63
C GLY A 688 29.10 9.78 -0.33
N LEU A 689 29.15 10.92 0.36
CA LEU A 689 30.40 11.48 0.89
C LEU A 689 30.99 10.60 2.01
N ALA A 690 30.17 10.08 2.92
CA ALA A 690 30.60 9.25 4.04
C ALA A 690 31.23 7.92 3.57
N ILE A 691 30.65 7.29 2.54
CA ILE A 691 31.20 6.11 1.86
C ILE A 691 32.59 6.43 1.26
N ARG A 692 32.73 7.56 0.55
CA ARG A 692 34.02 7.99 -0.03
C ARG A 692 35.10 8.30 1.02
N HIS A 693 34.71 8.85 2.17
CA HIS A 693 35.60 9.09 3.30
C HIS A 693 36.05 7.78 3.97
N ALA A 694 35.12 6.86 4.20
CA ALA A 694 35.36 5.57 4.86
C ALA A 694 35.96 4.46 3.95
N ALA A 695 36.26 4.77 2.69
CA ALA A 695 36.93 3.88 1.75
C ALA A 695 38.47 3.91 1.82
N ASN A 696 39.03 4.69 2.77
CA ASN A 696 40.46 4.76 3.08
C ASN A 696 40.79 4.02 4.38
#